data_AF-A0A158P705-F1
#
_entry.id   AF-A0A158P705-F1
#
_cell.length_a   1.000
_cell.length_b   1.000
_cell.length_c   1.000
_cell.angle_alpha   90.00
_cell.angle_beta   90.00
_cell.angle_gamma   90.00
#
_symmetry.space_group_name_H-M   'P 1'
#
loop_
_entity.id
_entity.type
_entity.pdbx_description
1 polymer ?
#
loop_
_entity_poly.entity_id
_entity_poly.type
_entity_poly.pdbx_seq_one_letter_code
_entity_poly.pdbx_strand_id
1 'polypeptide(L)'
;LRIRRAVLEATLRSHNDFNTAFSDFEEWLKKIATRVAELETLTQNTQALKDTAKRHEWIQQHKDLENELNAHESVLTAVDAMGQKLCTGQESGKERSDVQNRLNAVCQKWKDVRSSEQLIGLAFHEMLSQQPVGGCLSAAMAQSAWLKSTEKEMEVKGPQINEAITNAHSFLMQHDLRPKIHRTSVLAEDDDADKLDVVQRRCGLKIHADCEKLKEKWAELGTQLTDWDQAVHAAALRLQELERALAECQLHLSAVESEVEHLRPVERLRLEELKDARRVCESLAIRVGDLRIHVDDANDACGRVLAADAPLDQHPRNQLDVVNERFLALKTALRVRSAALRNALADFGPSSEHFLNQSVALPWQRAISKTNQLPYYIDHTTEKTQWEHPVWVEMTKELSQFNRVKFIAYRTAMKLRALQKRLCLDLIDIPMLEKCFSRLVGLSNEESPGLESMVSSILPLFEQLNAKYPQMVRSVALAVDLCINFLLNLFDPSRDGLLRVLSFKIALIVLSSAPLEEKYRFLFNLVAQDGQADQKHIALLLYDLIQIPRLVGEAAAFGGSNVEPSVRSCFEMVRLAPTISLTPFLEWMKQEPQSVVWLPVMHRLATAEFAKHQAKCNVCKMFPIVGLRYRCLRCFNLDLCQNCFFSQRTAKKHKLKHPMQEYAVPTTSAEDARDFARMVRNKFSRSKNSLGYLPVDVTDEGRPLAAPPPAAQNPATEALHQRSATLANRLALLTASLPAESRDERIADIQSPAQIINQVEQMQKDELDQVLQRLQLENLELKRELERRKLAVSSTPDLDKVDLFAFFVHFI
;
A
#
# COMPACT_ATOMS: atom_id res chain seq x y z
N LEU A 1 71.43 -73.44 -50.70
CA LEU A 1 71.96 -72.54 -49.63
C LEU A 1 71.14 -71.28 -49.41
N ARG A 2 70.87 -70.43 -50.43
CA ARG A 2 70.02 -69.22 -50.27
C ARG A 2 68.61 -69.50 -49.70
N ILE A 3 67.93 -70.53 -50.19
CA ILE A 3 66.60 -70.95 -49.67
C ILE A 3 66.70 -71.37 -48.19
N ARG A 4 67.72 -72.17 -47.84
CA ARG A 4 67.95 -72.64 -46.47
C ARG A 4 68.26 -71.49 -45.51
N ARG A 5 69.02 -70.49 -45.96
CA ARG A 5 69.29 -69.24 -45.22
C ARG A 5 68.03 -68.40 -45.05
N ALA A 6 67.22 -68.24 -46.10
CA ALA A 6 65.95 -67.50 -46.02
C ALA A 6 64.94 -68.17 -45.07
N VAL A 7 64.86 -69.50 -45.07
CA VAL A 7 64.02 -70.27 -44.13
C VAL A 7 64.51 -70.10 -42.69
N LEU A 8 65.83 -70.21 -42.45
CA LEU A 8 66.40 -70.00 -41.11
C LEU A 8 66.24 -68.57 -40.60
N GLU A 9 66.41 -67.56 -41.48
CA GLU A 9 66.17 -66.16 -41.15
C GLU A 9 64.68 -65.86 -40.92
N ALA A 10 63.76 -66.58 -41.57
CA ALA A 10 62.32 -66.45 -41.34
C ALA A 10 61.89 -67.13 -40.02
N THR A 11 62.43 -68.31 -39.70
CA THR A 11 62.18 -68.97 -38.41
C THR A 11 62.78 -68.19 -37.24
N LEU A 12 63.96 -67.61 -37.40
CA LEU A 12 64.59 -66.77 -36.37
C LEU A 12 63.78 -65.49 -36.12
N ARG A 13 63.27 -64.85 -37.18
CA ARG A 13 62.35 -63.71 -37.07
C ARG A 13 61.06 -64.12 -36.37
N SER A 14 60.41 -65.20 -36.81
CA SER A 14 59.19 -65.72 -36.18
C SER A 14 59.39 -66.07 -34.69
N HIS A 15 60.57 -66.54 -34.28
CA HIS A 15 60.88 -66.85 -32.89
C HIS A 15 61.09 -65.57 -32.05
N ASN A 16 61.75 -64.56 -32.61
CA ASN A 16 61.89 -63.25 -31.95
C ASN A 16 60.55 -62.52 -31.83
N ASP A 17 59.74 -62.56 -32.88
CA ASP A 17 58.41 -61.97 -32.91
C ASP A 17 57.49 -62.65 -31.87
N PHE A 18 57.53 -63.98 -31.78
CA PHE A 18 56.81 -64.73 -30.74
C PHE A 18 57.28 -64.37 -29.34
N ASN A 19 58.59 -64.37 -29.06
CA ASN A 19 59.08 -64.07 -27.71
C ASN A 19 58.76 -62.64 -27.28
N THR A 20 58.79 -61.68 -28.22
CA THR A 20 58.40 -60.29 -27.95
C THR A 20 56.90 -60.22 -27.63
N ALA A 21 56.05 -60.77 -28.50
CA ALA A 21 54.60 -60.78 -28.29
C ALA A 21 54.18 -61.56 -27.04
N PHE A 22 54.88 -62.65 -26.72
CA PHE A 22 54.64 -63.47 -25.53
C PHE A 22 55.04 -62.73 -24.26
N SER A 23 56.20 -62.06 -24.24
CA SER A 23 56.62 -61.26 -23.10
C SER A 23 55.75 -60.02 -22.88
N ASP A 24 55.31 -59.37 -23.96
CA ASP A 24 54.36 -58.26 -23.89
C ASP A 24 53.02 -58.72 -23.31
N PHE A 25 52.53 -59.90 -23.74
CA PHE A 25 51.31 -60.51 -23.18
C PHE A 25 51.48 -60.94 -21.72
N GLU A 26 52.63 -61.51 -21.34
CA GLU A 26 52.94 -61.86 -19.94
C GLU A 26 52.94 -60.63 -19.04
N GLU A 27 53.52 -59.51 -19.49
CA GLU A 27 53.54 -58.26 -18.75
C GLU A 27 52.14 -57.65 -18.64
N TRP A 28 51.38 -57.67 -19.74
CA TRP A 28 49.98 -57.22 -19.75
C TRP A 28 49.11 -58.07 -18.81
N LEU A 29 49.21 -59.40 -18.85
CA LEU A 29 48.43 -60.29 -18.00
C LEU A 29 48.75 -60.07 -16.52
N LYS A 30 50.02 -59.78 -16.20
CA LYS A 30 50.43 -59.42 -14.84
C LYS A 30 49.77 -58.10 -14.38
N LYS A 31 49.71 -57.09 -15.24
CA LYS A 31 49.05 -55.80 -14.95
C LYS A 31 47.53 -55.95 -14.77
N ILE A 32 46.89 -56.80 -15.56
CA ILE A 32 45.46 -57.08 -15.39
C ILE A 32 45.20 -57.86 -14.11
N ALA A 33 46.02 -58.87 -13.81
CA ALA A 33 45.90 -59.63 -12.57
C ALA A 33 46.01 -58.72 -11.32
N THR A 34 46.91 -57.73 -11.33
CA THR A 34 46.99 -56.75 -10.23
C THR A 34 45.76 -55.86 -10.16
N ARG A 35 45.23 -55.37 -11.29
CA ARG A 35 44.01 -54.55 -11.32
C ARG A 35 42.77 -55.33 -10.84
N VAL A 36 42.65 -56.61 -11.22
CA VAL A 36 41.56 -57.48 -10.75
C VAL A 36 41.68 -57.73 -9.24
N ALA A 37 42.88 -57.97 -8.73
CA ALA A 37 43.11 -58.12 -7.29
C ALA A 37 42.85 -56.82 -6.49
N GLU A 38 43.24 -55.66 -7.02
CA GLU A 38 42.92 -54.35 -6.43
C GLU A 38 41.41 -54.15 -6.37
N LEU A 39 40.69 -54.41 -7.47
CA LEU A 39 39.24 -54.33 -7.51
C LEU A 39 38.59 -55.31 -6.52
N GLU A 40 39.11 -56.52 -6.37
CA GLU A 40 38.68 -57.50 -5.37
C GLU A 40 38.84 -56.96 -3.93
N THR A 41 39.98 -56.32 -3.62
CA THR A 41 40.18 -55.72 -2.28
C THR A 41 39.28 -54.52 -2.02
N LEU A 42 39.02 -53.70 -3.04
CA LEU A 42 38.13 -52.54 -2.93
C LEU A 42 36.68 -52.98 -2.71
N THR A 43 36.25 -54.02 -3.41
CA THR A 43 34.89 -54.58 -3.31
C THR A 43 34.63 -55.34 -2.01
N GLN A 44 35.66 -55.87 -1.35
CA GLN A 44 35.53 -56.44 0.00
C GLN A 44 35.27 -55.38 1.09
N ASN A 45 35.49 -54.09 0.81
CA ASN A 45 35.24 -53.00 1.75
C ASN A 45 33.78 -52.54 1.74
N THR A 46 32.95 -53.22 2.54
CA THR A 46 31.50 -52.96 2.69
C THR A 46 31.15 -51.53 3.12
N GLN A 47 32.05 -50.82 3.81
CA GLN A 47 31.81 -49.43 4.22
C GLN A 47 31.97 -48.44 3.06
N ALA A 48 32.91 -48.70 2.16
CA ALA A 48 33.15 -47.85 0.99
C ALA A 48 32.11 -48.08 -0.13
N LEU A 49 31.47 -49.26 -0.16
CA LEU A 49 30.33 -49.56 -1.05
C LEU A 49 29.06 -48.77 -0.73
N LYS A 50 28.97 -48.09 0.43
CA LYS A 50 27.81 -47.24 0.77
C LYS A 50 27.79 -45.92 -0.03
N ASP A 51 28.93 -45.51 -0.57
CA ASP A 51 29.07 -44.27 -1.34
C ASP A 51 28.63 -44.48 -2.80
N THR A 52 27.61 -43.73 -3.23
CA THR A 52 27.04 -43.81 -4.58
C THR A 52 28.05 -43.50 -5.69
N ALA A 53 28.98 -42.57 -5.47
CA ALA A 53 29.95 -42.16 -6.48
C ALA A 53 31.03 -43.25 -6.67
N LYS A 54 31.53 -43.80 -5.56
CA LYS A 54 32.52 -44.88 -5.59
C LYS A 54 31.98 -46.15 -6.21
N ARG A 55 30.71 -46.48 -5.98
CA ARG A 55 30.05 -47.62 -6.65
C ARG A 55 30.03 -47.47 -8.17
N HIS A 56 29.64 -46.30 -8.68
CA HIS A 56 29.62 -46.06 -10.13
C HIS A 56 31.02 -46.16 -10.73
N GLU A 57 32.02 -45.62 -10.03
CA GLU A 57 33.42 -45.70 -10.44
C GLU A 57 33.90 -47.16 -10.53
N TRP A 58 33.63 -47.98 -9.50
CA TRP A 58 34.09 -49.38 -9.48
C TRP A 58 33.34 -50.28 -10.47
N ILE A 59 32.05 -50.04 -10.70
CA ILE A 59 31.28 -50.75 -11.74
C ILE A 59 31.82 -50.40 -13.12
N GLN A 60 32.19 -49.14 -13.37
CA GLN A 60 32.80 -48.75 -14.63
C GLN A 60 34.19 -49.39 -14.80
N GLN A 61 35.00 -49.42 -13.74
CA GLN A 61 36.30 -50.08 -13.74
C GLN A 61 36.19 -51.59 -14.02
N HIS A 62 35.18 -52.27 -13.47
CA HIS A 62 34.90 -53.68 -13.78
C HIS A 62 34.53 -53.89 -15.25
N LYS A 63 33.63 -53.06 -15.80
CA LYS A 63 33.26 -53.10 -17.23
C LYS A 63 34.45 -52.86 -18.16
N ASP A 64 35.31 -51.91 -17.80
CA ASP A 64 36.52 -51.61 -18.58
C ASP A 64 37.47 -52.81 -18.56
N LEU A 65 37.64 -53.47 -17.40
CA LEU A 65 38.42 -54.70 -17.27
C LEU A 65 37.83 -55.87 -18.07
N GLU A 66 36.51 -56.06 -18.03
CA GLU A 66 35.81 -57.10 -18.78
C GLU A 66 36.03 -56.90 -20.29
N ASN A 67 35.88 -55.67 -20.78
CA ASN A 67 36.12 -55.31 -22.18
C ASN A 67 37.58 -55.54 -22.59
N GLU A 68 38.53 -55.14 -21.75
CA GLU A 68 39.96 -55.38 -21.97
C GLU A 68 40.28 -56.88 -22.03
N LEU A 69 39.73 -57.69 -21.12
CA LEU A 69 39.90 -59.15 -21.12
C LEU A 69 39.27 -59.80 -22.35
N ASN A 70 38.08 -59.37 -22.77
CA ASN A 70 37.43 -59.88 -23.98
C ASN A 70 38.25 -59.58 -25.24
N ALA A 71 38.86 -58.39 -25.34
CA ALA A 71 39.71 -58.03 -26.48
C ALA A 71 40.96 -58.91 -26.60
N HIS A 72 41.58 -59.26 -25.47
CA HIS A 72 42.84 -60.00 -25.42
C HIS A 72 42.68 -61.53 -25.49
N GLU A 73 41.46 -62.05 -25.51
CA GLU A 73 41.19 -63.48 -25.74
C GLU A 73 41.69 -63.94 -27.12
N SER A 74 41.56 -63.07 -28.12
CA SER A 74 42.10 -63.30 -29.47
C SER A 74 43.65 -63.33 -29.50
N VAL A 75 44.30 -62.57 -28.62
CA VAL A 75 45.76 -62.53 -28.49
C VAL A 75 46.27 -63.79 -27.80
N LEU A 76 45.62 -64.24 -26.73
CA LEU A 76 45.95 -65.50 -26.06
C LEU A 76 45.89 -66.69 -27.03
N THR A 77 44.81 -66.78 -27.82
CA THR A 77 44.64 -67.87 -28.79
C THR A 77 45.68 -67.83 -29.91
N ALA A 78 46.06 -66.63 -30.38
CA ALA A 78 47.13 -66.46 -31.37
C ALA A 78 48.51 -66.83 -30.81
N VAL A 79 48.81 -66.41 -29.58
CA VAL A 79 50.05 -66.70 -28.87
C VAL A 79 50.16 -68.20 -28.55
N ASP A 80 49.09 -68.84 -28.10
CA ASP A 80 49.04 -70.29 -27.86
C ASP A 80 49.24 -71.09 -29.16
N ALA A 81 48.54 -70.71 -30.24
CA ALA A 81 48.70 -71.35 -31.54
C ALA A 81 50.12 -71.19 -32.11
N MET A 82 50.75 -70.03 -31.93
CA MET A 82 52.13 -69.76 -32.38
C MET A 82 53.15 -70.50 -31.51
N GLY A 83 52.95 -70.54 -30.19
CA GLY A 83 53.77 -71.30 -29.25
C GLY A 83 53.73 -72.80 -29.52
N GLN A 84 52.54 -73.36 -29.77
CA GLN A 84 52.39 -74.77 -30.15
C GLN A 84 53.06 -75.10 -31.49
N LYS A 85 53.00 -74.20 -32.48
CA LYS A 85 53.70 -74.36 -33.77
C LYS A 85 55.22 -74.32 -33.62
N LEU A 86 55.75 -73.46 -32.74
CA LEU A 86 57.18 -73.42 -32.43
C LEU A 86 57.64 -74.69 -31.69
N CYS A 87 56.83 -75.19 -30.75
CA CYS A 87 57.09 -76.45 -30.04
C CYS A 87 57.11 -77.67 -30.98
N THR A 88 56.32 -77.68 -32.06
CA THR A 88 56.25 -78.80 -33.01
C THR A 88 57.39 -78.82 -34.05
N GLY A 89 58.04 -77.68 -34.30
CA GLY A 89 59.08 -77.52 -35.32
C GLY A 89 60.54 -77.64 -34.87
N GLN A 90 60.84 -77.78 -33.57
CA GLN A 90 62.21 -77.80 -33.02
C GLN A 90 62.72 -79.19 -32.60
N GLU A 91 64.00 -79.48 -32.86
CA GLU A 91 64.72 -80.72 -32.51
C GLU A 91 65.37 -80.69 -31.09
N SER A 92 65.47 -79.53 -30.42
CA SER A 92 66.11 -79.39 -29.10
C SER A 92 65.11 -79.43 -27.94
N GLY A 93 65.18 -80.47 -27.10
CA GLY A 93 64.21 -80.71 -26.02
C GLY A 93 64.14 -79.69 -24.88
N LYS A 94 65.20 -78.91 -24.63
CA LYS A 94 65.26 -77.99 -23.48
C LYS A 94 64.47 -76.70 -23.70
N GLU A 95 64.63 -76.04 -24.85
CA GLU A 95 63.88 -74.83 -25.21
C GLU A 95 62.38 -75.12 -25.40
N ARG A 96 62.05 -76.27 -26.02
CA ARG A 96 60.66 -76.73 -26.18
C ARG A 96 59.96 -76.90 -24.83
N SER A 97 60.64 -77.48 -23.83
CA SER A 97 60.07 -77.62 -22.49
C SER A 97 59.85 -76.29 -21.78
N ASP A 98 60.74 -75.31 -22.00
CA ASP A 98 60.66 -74.00 -21.36
C ASP A 98 59.52 -73.16 -21.94
N VAL A 99 59.38 -73.11 -23.27
CA VAL A 99 58.25 -72.45 -23.94
C VAL A 99 56.92 -73.10 -23.54
N GLN A 100 56.85 -74.43 -23.48
CA GLN A 100 55.63 -75.13 -23.07
C GLN A 100 55.25 -74.86 -21.61
N ASN A 101 56.22 -74.83 -20.70
CA ASN A 101 55.98 -74.53 -19.28
C ASN A 101 55.50 -73.09 -19.08
N ARG A 102 56.11 -72.13 -19.78
CA ARG A 102 55.70 -70.72 -19.75
C ARG A 102 54.30 -70.55 -20.34
N LEU A 103 53.99 -71.21 -21.46
CA LEU A 103 52.67 -71.17 -22.08
C LEU A 103 51.58 -71.74 -21.17
N ASN A 104 51.84 -72.89 -20.54
CA ASN A 104 50.94 -73.49 -19.56
C ASN A 104 50.72 -72.59 -18.33
N ALA A 105 51.77 -71.92 -17.84
CA ALA A 105 51.68 -71.00 -16.71
C ALA A 105 50.84 -69.76 -17.05
N VAL A 106 50.98 -69.22 -18.27
CA VAL A 106 50.18 -68.10 -18.77
C VAL A 106 48.71 -68.50 -18.94
N CYS A 107 48.44 -69.67 -19.52
CA CYS A 107 47.09 -70.20 -19.67
C CYS A 107 46.40 -70.46 -18.32
N GLN A 108 47.13 -70.94 -17.31
CA GLN A 108 46.58 -71.11 -15.97
C GLN A 108 46.28 -69.76 -15.31
N LYS A 109 47.22 -68.80 -15.36
CA LYS A 109 47.00 -67.45 -14.84
C LYS A 109 45.82 -66.75 -15.50
N TRP A 110 45.63 -66.92 -16.80
CA TRP A 110 44.46 -66.41 -17.51
C TRP A 110 43.15 -66.97 -16.96
N LYS A 111 43.08 -68.29 -16.72
CA LYS A 111 41.90 -68.94 -16.11
C LYS A 111 41.63 -68.42 -14.70
N ASP A 112 42.68 -68.26 -13.89
CA ASP A 112 42.56 -67.75 -12.54
C ASP A 112 42.02 -66.30 -12.55
N VAL A 113 42.59 -65.43 -13.39
CA VAL A 113 42.13 -64.04 -13.57
C VAL A 113 40.67 -63.98 -14.04
N ARG A 114 40.27 -64.84 -14.99
CA ARG A 114 38.88 -64.91 -15.46
C ARG A 114 37.91 -65.40 -14.40
N SER A 115 38.32 -66.34 -13.56
CA SER A 115 37.47 -66.82 -12.46
C SER A 115 37.27 -65.75 -11.39
N SER A 116 38.32 -65.01 -11.03
CA SER A 116 38.22 -63.88 -10.10
C SER A 116 37.34 -62.76 -10.66
N GLU A 117 37.50 -62.42 -11.94
CA GLU A 117 36.68 -61.41 -12.62
C GLU A 117 35.19 -61.79 -12.64
N GLN A 118 34.85 -63.05 -12.93
CA GLN A 118 33.46 -63.53 -12.91
C GLN A 118 32.84 -63.54 -11.51
N LEU A 119 33.60 -63.90 -10.47
CA LEU A 119 33.13 -63.85 -9.08
C LEU A 119 32.83 -62.41 -8.63
N ILE A 120 33.70 -61.49 -9.02
CA ILE A 120 33.50 -60.06 -8.81
C ILE A 120 32.26 -59.59 -9.59
N GLY A 121 32.10 -60.01 -10.85
CA GLY A 121 30.93 -59.73 -11.68
C GLY A 121 29.62 -60.22 -11.07
N LEU A 122 29.57 -61.43 -10.50
CA LEU A 122 28.39 -61.95 -9.81
C LEU A 122 28.06 -61.15 -8.53
N ALA A 123 29.08 -60.77 -7.75
CA ALA A 123 28.89 -59.91 -6.58
C ALA A 123 28.39 -58.50 -6.98
N PHE A 124 28.84 -57.97 -8.11
CA PHE A 124 28.40 -56.69 -8.66
C PHE A 124 26.99 -56.72 -9.25
N HIS A 125 26.66 -57.75 -10.02
CA HIS A 125 25.51 -57.71 -10.91
C HIS A 125 24.17 -57.87 -10.19
N GLU A 126 24.12 -58.48 -9.01
CA GLU A 126 22.86 -58.81 -8.33
C GLU A 126 22.59 -57.96 -7.07
N MET A 127 23.64 -57.62 -6.31
CA MET A 127 23.52 -56.80 -5.09
C MET A 127 23.63 -55.29 -5.33
N LEU A 128 24.42 -54.87 -6.34
CA LEU A 128 24.67 -53.44 -6.61
C LEU A 128 23.75 -52.87 -7.70
N SER A 129 23.14 -53.70 -8.55
CA SER A 129 22.15 -53.24 -9.53
C SER A 129 20.85 -52.75 -8.88
N GLN A 130 20.56 -53.20 -7.66
CA GLN A 130 19.36 -52.87 -6.91
C GLN A 130 19.60 -51.71 -5.91
N GLN A 131 20.82 -51.20 -5.78
CA GLN A 131 21.13 -50.01 -4.98
C GLN A 131 21.30 -48.77 -5.89
N PRO A 132 20.74 -47.60 -5.52
CA PRO A 132 20.26 -47.27 -4.18
C PRO A 132 18.80 -47.70 -3.89
N VAL A 133 18.51 -47.86 -2.59
CA VAL A 133 17.15 -48.12 -2.08
C VAL A 133 16.30 -46.86 -2.28
N GLY A 134 15.17 -46.97 -2.98
CA GLY A 134 14.27 -45.84 -3.21
C GLY A 134 14.46 -45.13 -4.54
N GLY A 135 14.19 -43.82 -4.57
CA GLY A 135 14.00 -43.01 -5.78
C GLY A 135 12.56 -42.52 -5.91
N CYS A 136 11.65 -43.45 -6.18
CA CYS A 136 10.21 -43.21 -6.22
C CYS A 136 9.45 -44.41 -5.62
N LEU A 137 8.16 -44.22 -5.29
CA LEU A 137 7.36 -45.29 -4.68
C LEU A 137 7.34 -46.55 -5.56
N SER A 138 7.22 -46.38 -6.88
CA SER A 138 7.22 -47.50 -7.83
C SER A 138 8.53 -48.30 -7.82
N ALA A 139 9.69 -47.63 -7.70
CA ALA A 139 10.99 -48.27 -7.60
C ALA A 139 11.14 -49.03 -6.27
N ALA A 140 10.73 -48.43 -5.15
CA ALA A 140 10.75 -49.09 -3.84
C ALA A 140 9.83 -50.33 -3.80
N MET A 141 8.65 -50.25 -4.44
CA MET A 141 7.74 -51.40 -4.56
C MET A 141 8.32 -52.51 -5.45
N ALA A 142 9.00 -52.16 -6.54
CA ALA A 142 9.68 -53.12 -7.40
C ALA A 142 10.83 -53.82 -6.65
N GLN A 143 11.63 -53.07 -5.87
CA GLN A 143 12.69 -53.62 -5.00
C GLN A 143 12.13 -54.57 -3.95
N SER A 144 10.99 -54.23 -3.31
CA SER A 144 10.32 -55.11 -2.35
C SER A 144 9.79 -56.40 -3.00
N ALA A 145 9.27 -56.32 -4.24
CA ALA A 145 8.84 -57.50 -4.98
C ALA A 145 10.01 -58.42 -5.36
N TRP A 146 11.14 -57.83 -5.76
CA TRP A 146 12.36 -58.58 -6.04
C TRP A 146 12.90 -59.30 -4.79
N LEU A 147 12.98 -58.60 -3.65
CA LEU A 147 13.39 -59.17 -2.37
C LEU A 147 12.58 -60.41 -1.97
N LYS A 148 11.26 -60.35 -2.11
CA LYS A 148 10.37 -61.50 -1.85
C LYS A 148 10.63 -62.69 -2.78
N SER A 149 11.03 -62.43 -4.02
CA SER A 149 11.40 -63.49 -4.97
C SER A 149 12.72 -64.14 -4.56
N THR A 150 13.72 -63.34 -4.19
CA THR A 150 15.05 -63.80 -3.77
C THR A 150 15.00 -64.58 -2.46
N GLU A 151 14.19 -64.12 -1.50
CA GLU A 151 13.94 -64.82 -0.23
C GLU A 151 13.38 -66.23 -0.48
N LYS A 152 12.39 -66.35 -1.38
CA LYS A 152 11.83 -67.64 -1.79
C LYS A 152 12.85 -68.56 -2.48
N GLU A 153 13.76 -68.00 -3.28
CA GLU A 153 14.85 -68.79 -3.87
C GLU A 153 15.87 -69.26 -2.83
N MET A 154 16.16 -68.46 -1.80
CA MET A 154 17.02 -68.85 -0.69
C MET A 154 16.40 -69.97 0.16
N GLU A 155 15.09 -69.92 0.41
CA GLU A 155 14.38 -71.01 1.09
C GLU A 155 14.51 -72.34 0.33
N VAL A 156 14.50 -72.31 -1.00
CA VAL A 156 14.65 -73.49 -1.87
C VAL A 156 16.11 -74.00 -1.90
N LYS A 157 17.11 -73.11 -1.92
CA LYS A 157 18.54 -73.47 -1.97
C LYS A 157 19.14 -73.83 -0.61
N GLY A 158 18.53 -73.38 0.49
CA GLY A 158 18.99 -73.64 1.86
C GLY A 158 19.19 -75.12 2.19
N PRO A 159 18.22 -76.01 1.90
CA PRO A 159 18.39 -77.46 2.08
C PRO A 159 19.56 -78.06 1.28
N GLN A 160 19.79 -77.59 0.05
CA GLN A 160 20.86 -78.09 -0.82
C GLN A 160 22.25 -77.72 -0.29
N ILE A 161 22.40 -76.52 0.28
CA ILE A 161 23.65 -76.07 0.90
C ILE A 161 23.92 -76.84 2.19
N ASN A 162 22.88 -77.05 3.01
CA ASN A 162 23.00 -77.87 4.22
C ASN A 162 23.35 -79.33 3.88
N GLU A 163 22.78 -79.88 2.81
CA GLU A 163 23.12 -81.20 2.30
C GLU A 163 24.57 -81.27 1.80
N ALA A 164 25.04 -80.26 1.04
CA ALA A 164 26.42 -80.18 0.57
C ALA A 164 27.43 -80.12 1.73
N ILE A 165 27.14 -79.33 2.78
CA ILE A 165 27.95 -79.26 4.00
C ILE A 165 27.95 -80.62 4.72
N THR A 166 26.78 -81.26 4.83
CA THR A 166 26.63 -82.57 5.49
C THR A 166 27.40 -83.66 4.74
N ASN A 167 27.36 -83.65 3.40
CA ASN A 167 28.10 -84.56 2.54
C ASN A 167 29.61 -84.33 2.60
N ALA A 168 30.06 -83.08 2.67
CA ALA A 168 31.47 -82.76 2.86
C ALA A 168 31.96 -83.19 4.26
N HIS A 169 31.15 -83.00 5.30
CA HIS A 169 31.47 -83.49 6.65
C HIS A 169 31.50 -85.02 6.72
N SER A 170 30.56 -85.71 6.09
CA SER A 170 30.55 -87.18 6.04
C SER A 170 31.75 -87.74 5.28
N PHE A 171 32.17 -87.10 4.18
CA PHE A 171 33.38 -87.42 3.44
C PHE A 171 34.66 -87.25 4.30
N LEU A 172 34.76 -86.15 5.05
CA LEU A 172 35.86 -85.93 6.01
C LEU A 172 35.89 -86.96 7.14
N MET A 173 34.72 -87.49 7.54
CA MET A 173 34.60 -88.54 8.57
C MET A 173 35.02 -89.91 8.04
N GLN A 174 34.60 -90.27 6.82
CA GLN A 174 34.88 -91.55 6.19
C GLN A 174 36.36 -91.74 5.85
N HIS A 175 37.07 -90.65 5.53
CA HIS A 175 38.50 -90.68 5.20
C HIS A 175 39.43 -90.28 6.37
N ASP A 176 38.89 -90.04 7.57
CA ASP A 176 39.61 -89.66 8.80
C ASP A 176 40.53 -88.42 8.66
N LEU A 177 40.11 -87.45 7.84
CA LEU A 177 40.90 -86.26 7.46
C LEU A 177 40.64 -85.03 8.36
N ARG A 178 40.05 -85.24 9.54
CA ARG A 178 39.75 -84.17 10.50
C ARG A 178 41.00 -83.70 11.26
N PRO A 179 41.03 -82.45 11.76
CA PRO A 179 42.09 -82.02 12.67
C PRO A 179 42.06 -82.88 13.95
N LYS A 180 43.12 -83.66 14.24
CA LYS A 180 43.24 -84.41 15.49
C LYS A 180 43.44 -83.44 16.66
N ILE A 181 42.49 -83.39 17.59
CA ILE A 181 42.48 -82.45 18.72
C ILE A 181 43.52 -82.83 19.81
N HIS A 182 44.11 -84.03 19.78
CA HIS A 182 45.15 -84.46 20.73
C HIS A 182 46.35 -85.12 20.01
N ARG A 183 47.58 -84.65 20.30
CA ARG A 183 48.83 -85.34 19.97
C ARG A 183 49.23 -86.26 21.12
N THR A 184 49.39 -87.56 20.85
CA THR A 184 50.04 -88.50 21.77
C THR A 184 51.54 -88.61 21.44
N SER A 185 52.37 -88.14 22.38
CA SER A 185 53.82 -88.38 22.57
C SER A 185 54.82 -87.92 21.48
N VAL A 186 55.95 -87.38 21.95
CA VAL A 186 57.05 -86.74 21.18
C VAL A 186 58.11 -87.76 20.69
N LEU A 187 57.84 -89.07 20.77
CA LEU A 187 58.83 -90.14 20.53
C LEU A 187 58.40 -91.21 19.50
N ALA A 188 57.52 -90.88 18.55
CA ALA A 188 57.26 -91.78 17.42
C ALA A 188 58.21 -91.42 16.26
N GLU A 189 58.94 -92.41 15.73
CA GLU A 189 59.85 -92.27 14.58
C GLU A 189 59.03 -92.00 13.30
N ASP A 190 59.49 -91.03 12.50
CA ASP A 190 58.89 -90.62 11.23
C ASP A 190 59.02 -91.75 10.17
N ASP A 191 57.97 -92.52 9.95
CA ASP A 191 57.85 -93.47 8.83
C ASP A 191 57.53 -92.71 7.52
N ASP A 192 58.15 -93.10 6.40
CA ASP A 192 57.95 -92.52 5.05
C ASP A 192 56.50 -92.61 4.50
N ALA A 193 55.55 -93.19 5.26
CA ALA A 193 54.12 -93.17 4.99
C ALA A 193 53.46 -91.78 5.15
N ASP A 194 54.11 -90.84 5.85
CA ASP A 194 53.52 -89.54 6.19
C ASP A 194 53.43 -88.53 5.03
N LYS A 195 54.16 -88.70 3.92
CA LYS A 195 54.14 -87.71 2.82
C LYS A 195 52.84 -87.72 1.99
N LEU A 196 52.20 -88.89 1.82
CA LEU A 196 50.88 -89.02 1.17
C LEU A 196 49.74 -88.60 2.11
N ASP A 197 49.90 -88.84 3.41
CA ASP A 197 48.95 -88.49 4.47
C ASP A 197 48.89 -86.97 4.73
N VAL A 198 50.02 -86.24 4.60
CA VAL A 198 50.07 -84.77 4.72
C VAL A 198 49.29 -84.06 3.61
N VAL A 199 49.35 -84.55 2.36
CA VAL A 199 48.62 -83.94 1.22
C VAL A 199 47.12 -84.18 1.36
N GLN A 200 46.70 -85.39 1.72
CA GLN A 200 45.30 -85.72 1.96
C GLN A 200 44.73 -84.96 3.17
N ARG A 201 45.49 -84.82 4.27
CA ARG A 201 45.12 -83.97 5.42
C ARG A 201 45.02 -82.49 5.05
N ARG A 202 45.92 -81.97 4.21
CA ARG A 202 45.83 -80.58 3.72
C ARG A 202 44.57 -80.36 2.89
N CYS A 203 44.20 -81.32 2.04
CA CYS A 203 42.94 -81.27 1.30
C CYS A 203 41.73 -81.35 2.24
N GLY A 204 41.76 -82.20 3.27
CA GLY A 204 40.69 -82.30 4.27
C GLY A 204 40.51 -81.03 5.10
N LEU A 205 41.61 -80.41 5.54
CA LEU A 205 41.60 -79.10 6.18
C LEU A 205 41.06 -78.00 5.27
N LYS A 206 41.37 -78.05 3.97
CA LYS A 206 40.84 -77.12 2.98
C LYS A 206 39.34 -77.30 2.80
N ILE A 207 38.85 -78.53 2.64
CA ILE A 207 37.41 -78.85 2.54
C ILE A 207 36.66 -78.38 3.80
N HIS A 208 37.21 -78.62 4.99
CA HIS A 208 36.61 -78.14 6.25
C HIS A 208 36.57 -76.61 6.31
N ALA A 209 37.66 -75.94 5.95
CA ALA A 209 37.71 -74.48 5.90
C ALA A 209 36.73 -73.90 4.87
N ASP A 210 36.56 -74.56 3.73
CA ASP A 210 35.62 -74.15 2.69
C ASP A 210 34.15 -74.39 3.11
N CYS A 211 33.87 -75.44 3.89
CA CYS A 211 32.54 -75.67 4.50
C CYS A 211 32.16 -74.61 5.54
N GLU A 212 33.07 -74.29 6.48
CA GLU A 212 32.81 -73.25 7.47
C GLU A 212 32.65 -71.88 6.79
N LYS A 213 33.47 -71.57 5.78
CA LYS A 213 33.29 -70.37 4.96
C LYS A 213 31.96 -70.33 4.22
N LEU A 214 31.51 -71.46 3.65
CA LEU A 214 30.21 -71.53 2.96
C LEU A 214 29.05 -71.29 3.94
N LYS A 215 29.15 -71.84 5.15
CA LYS A 215 28.17 -71.64 6.23
C LYS A 215 28.14 -70.19 6.72
N GLU A 216 29.31 -69.59 6.96
CA GLU A 216 29.44 -68.18 7.34
C GLU A 216 28.87 -67.26 6.26
N LYS A 217 29.25 -67.45 4.98
CA LYS A 217 28.75 -66.64 3.85
C LYS A 217 27.25 -66.79 3.62
N TRP A 218 26.68 -67.99 3.83
CA TRP A 218 25.24 -68.21 3.71
C TRP A 218 24.44 -67.51 4.82
N ALA A 219 24.95 -67.54 6.06
CA ALA A 219 24.36 -66.80 7.16
C ALA A 219 24.48 -65.28 6.95
N GLU A 220 25.64 -64.82 6.47
CA GLU A 220 25.89 -63.41 6.14
C GLU A 220 24.93 -62.91 5.05
N LEU A 221 24.73 -63.68 3.97
CA LEU A 221 23.76 -63.35 2.91
C LEU A 221 22.33 -63.21 3.46
N GLY A 222 21.92 -64.10 4.36
CA GLY A 222 20.62 -64.02 5.03
C GLY A 222 20.45 -62.73 5.83
N THR A 223 21.46 -62.36 6.63
CA THR A 223 21.43 -61.10 7.41
C THR A 223 21.40 -59.86 6.51
N GLN A 224 22.18 -59.87 5.43
CA GLN A 224 22.22 -58.76 4.48
C GLN A 224 20.86 -58.57 3.80
N LEU A 225 20.17 -59.65 3.41
CA LEU A 225 18.83 -59.56 2.82
C LEU A 225 17.77 -59.05 3.79
N THR A 226 17.80 -59.47 5.06
CA THR A 226 16.86 -58.96 6.07
C THR A 226 17.07 -57.49 6.38
N ASP A 227 18.33 -57.03 6.45
CA ASP A 227 18.65 -55.62 6.64
C ASP A 227 18.20 -54.79 5.43
N TRP A 228 18.31 -55.37 4.23
CA TRP A 228 17.89 -54.75 2.98
C TRP A 228 16.36 -54.64 2.87
N ASP A 229 15.61 -55.67 3.27
CA ASP A 229 14.14 -55.63 3.32
C ASP A 229 13.62 -54.56 4.28
N GLN A 230 14.22 -54.44 5.47
CA GLN A 230 13.88 -53.37 6.41
C GLN A 230 14.14 -51.98 5.82
N ALA A 231 15.27 -51.80 5.13
CA ALA A 231 15.60 -50.54 4.48
C ALA A 231 14.61 -50.18 3.35
N VAL A 232 14.30 -51.14 2.47
CA VAL A 232 13.35 -50.95 1.35
C VAL A 232 11.94 -50.68 1.86
N HIS A 233 11.47 -51.42 2.87
CA HIS A 233 10.16 -51.20 3.46
C HIS A 233 10.04 -49.82 4.11
N ALA A 234 11.06 -49.42 4.87
CA ALA A 234 11.09 -48.10 5.51
C ALA A 234 11.19 -46.96 4.49
N ALA A 235 11.86 -47.16 3.36
CA ALA A 235 11.88 -46.19 2.25
C ALA A 235 10.51 -46.09 1.56
N ALA A 236 9.84 -47.22 1.31
CA ALA A 236 8.53 -47.25 0.67
C ALA A 236 7.47 -46.52 1.51
N LEU A 237 7.47 -46.72 2.83
CA LEU A 237 6.53 -46.04 3.73
C LEU A 237 6.70 -44.51 3.69
N ARG A 238 7.95 -44.03 3.75
CA ARG A 238 8.24 -42.59 3.69
C ARG A 238 7.87 -41.96 2.34
N LEU A 239 8.12 -42.68 1.24
CA LEU A 239 7.74 -42.23 -0.10
C LEU A 239 6.22 -42.22 -0.28
N GLN A 240 5.51 -43.18 0.30
CA GLN A 240 4.04 -43.21 0.31
C GLN A 240 3.46 -42.03 1.12
N GLU A 241 4.05 -41.69 2.28
CA GLU A 241 3.65 -40.50 3.04
C GLU A 241 3.84 -39.22 2.23
N LEU A 242 4.96 -39.09 1.52
CA LEU A 242 5.25 -37.93 0.66
C LEU A 242 4.22 -37.81 -0.49
N GLU A 243 3.95 -38.90 -1.22
CA GLU A 243 2.95 -38.88 -2.30
C GLU A 243 1.55 -38.54 -1.79
N ARG A 244 1.16 -39.05 -0.62
CA ARG A 244 -0.11 -38.71 0.02
C ARG A 244 -0.18 -37.22 0.38
N ALA A 245 0.84 -36.68 1.05
CA ALA A 245 0.89 -35.28 1.44
C ALA A 245 0.89 -34.34 0.22
N LEU A 246 1.62 -34.70 -0.85
CA LEU A 246 1.60 -33.97 -2.12
C LEU A 246 0.21 -33.99 -2.76
N ALA A 247 -0.47 -35.14 -2.81
CA ALA A 247 -1.80 -35.25 -3.39
C ALA A 247 -2.85 -34.43 -2.64
N GLU A 248 -2.84 -34.48 -1.30
CA GLU A 248 -3.72 -33.67 -0.45
C GLU A 248 -3.46 -32.17 -0.65
N CYS A 249 -2.20 -31.76 -0.65
CA CYS A 249 -1.81 -30.36 -0.88
C CYS A 249 -2.24 -29.86 -2.26
N GLN A 250 -2.01 -30.65 -3.32
CA GLN A 250 -2.40 -30.30 -4.69
C GLN A 250 -3.91 -30.18 -4.85
N LEU A 251 -4.70 -31.03 -4.20
CA LEU A 251 -6.16 -30.97 -4.23
C LEU A 251 -6.68 -29.68 -3.59
N HIS A 252 -6.18 -29.34 -2.40
CA HIS A 252 -6.60 -28.13 -1.71
C HIS A 252 -6.12 -26.85 -2.42
N LEU A 253 -4.90 -26.84 -2.97
CA LEU A 253 -4.41 -25.74 -3.80
C LEU A 253 -5.30 -25.51 -5.02
N SER A 254 -5.62 -26.57 -5.76
CA SER A 254 -6.43 -26.47 -6.98
C SER A 254 -7.84 -25.97 -6.71
N ALA A 255 -8.43 -26.33 -5.56
CA ALA A 255 -9.73 -25.84 -5.14
C ALA A 255 -9.73 -24.31 -4.91
N VAL A 256 -8.72 -23.78 -4.23
CA VAL A 256 -8.63 -22.33 -3.97
C VAL A 256 -8.22 -21.55 -5.22
N GLU A 257 -7.31 -22.09 -6.04
CA GLU A 257 -6.93 -21.49 -7.31
C GLU A 257 -8.13 -21.30 -8.24
N SER A 258 -9.00 -22.31 -8.34
CA SER A 258 -10.26 -22.22 -9.10
C SER A 258 -11.11 -21.06 -8.62
N GLU A 259 -11.32 -20.91 -7.30
CA GLU A 259 -12.10 -19.79 -6.77
C GLU A 259 -11.48 -18.42 -7.06
N VAL A 260 -10.14 -18.32 -7.00
CA VAL A 260 -9.42 -17.08 -7.34
C VAL A 260 -9.53 -16.74 -8.83
N GLU A 261 -9.52 -17.73 -9.71
CA GLU A 261 -9.65 -17.53 -11.16
C GLU A 261 -11.03 -16.95 -11.54
N HIS A 262 -12.08 -17.29 -10.80
CA HIS A 262 -13.43 -16.75 -11.01
C HIS A 262 -13.60 -15.31 -10.47
N LEU A 263 -12.62 -14.75 -9.76
CA LEU A 263 -12.72 -13.38 -9.25
C LEU A 263 -12.57 -12.35 -10.36
N ARG A 264 -13.56 -11.46 -10.47
CA ARG A 264 -13.46 -10.30 -11.36
C ARG A 264 -12.27 -9.40 -10.99
N PRO A 265 -11.52 -8.85 -11.98
CA PRO A 265 -10.48 -7.85 -11.72
C PRO A 265 -11.02 -6.63 -10.95
N VAL A 266 -10.21 -6.03 -10.08
CA VAL A 266 -10.63 -4.91 -9.21
C VAL A 266 -11.13 -3.71 -10.03
N GLU A 267 -10.51 -3.44 -11.16
CA GLU A 267 -10.85 -2.35 -12.10
C GLU A 267 -12.26 -2.48 -12.71
N ARG A 268 -12.85 -3.68 -12.69
CA ARG A 268 -14.18 -3.96 -13.26
C ARG A 268 -15.29 -4.05 -12.21
N LEU A 269 -14.97 -3.79 -10.94
CA LEU A 269 -15.94 -3.78 -9.84
C LEU A 269 -16.62 -2.41 -9.75
N ARG A 270 -17.92 -2.40 -9.42
CA ARG A 270 -18.64 -1.17 -9.08
C ARG A 270 -18.30 -0.74 -7.66
N LEU A 271 -18.42 0.56 -7.36
CA LEU A 271 -18.10 1.12 -6.03
C LEU A 271 -18.88 0.46 -4.89
N GLU A 272 -20.14 0.12 -5.13
CA GLU A 272 -21.01 -0.57 -4.19
C GLU A 272 -20.53 -2.00 -3.89
N GLU A 273 -19.88 -2.66 -4.86
CA GLU A 273 -19.40 -4.04 -4.76
C GLU A 273 -18.03 -4.15 -4.06
N LEU A 274 -17.28 -3.04 -3.91
CA LEU A 274 -15.91 -3.06 -3.37
C LEU A 274 -15.84 -3.59 -1.93
N LYS A 275 -16.85 -3.31 -1.10
CA LYS A 275 -16.92 -3.81 0.29
C LYS A 275 -17.10 -5.32 0.36
N ASP A 276 -17.98 -5.87 -0.47
CA ASP A 276 -18.23 -7.31 -0.50
C ASP A 276 -17.06 -8.06 -1.15
N ALA A 277 -16.47 -7.49 -2.21
CA ALA A 277 -15.26 -8.03 -2.83
C ALA A 277 -14.07 -8.09 -1.85
N ARG A 278 -13.93 -7.10 -0.97
CA ARG A 278 -12.93 -7.11 0.11
C ARG A 278 -13.18 -8.25 1.11
N ARG A 279 -14.41 -8.44 1.56
CA ARG A 279 -14.78 -9.54 2.48
C ARG A 279 -14.47 -10.91 1.88
N VAL A 280 -14.83 -11.13 0.61
CA VAL A 280 -14.51 -12.37 -0.12
C VAL A 280 -12.99 -12.58 -0.20
N CYS A 281 -12.24 -11.53 -0.53
CA CYS A 281 -10.78 -11.59 -0.61
C CYS A 281 -10.11 -11.89 0.74
N GLU A 282 -10.63 -11.33 1.85
CA GLU A 282 -10.17 -11.60 3.21
C GLU A 282 -10.45 -13.06 3.61
N SER A 283 -11.64 -13.58 3.28
CA SER A 283 -11.99 -14.98 3.53
C SER A 283 -11.08 -15.96 2.77
N LEU A 284 -10.80 -15.68 1.49
CA LEU A 284 -9.86 -16.47 0.69
C LEU A 284 -8.43 -16.40 1.24
N ALA A 285 -8.00 -15.22 1.71
CA ALA A 285 -6.66 -15.06 2.31
C ALA A 285 -6.50 -15.90 3.60
N ILE A 286 -7.55 -16.02 4.42
CA ILE A 286 -7.54 -16.90 5.61
C ILE A 286 -7.38 -18.36 5.18
N ARG A 287 -8.17 -18.82 4.20
CA ARG A 287 -8.08 -20.19 3.68
C ARG A 287 -6.71 -20.51 3.05
N VAL A 288 -6.09 -19.55 2.37
CA VAL A 288 -4.70 -19.69 1.89
C VAL A 288 -3.70 -19.71 3.05
N GLY A 289 -4.01 -19.04 4.16
CA GLY A 289 -3.26 -19.21 5.41
C GLY A 289 -3.31 -20.65 5.91
N ASP A 290 -4.49 -21.27 5.93
CA ASP A 290 -4.69 -22.64 6.39
C ASP A 290 -4.04 -23.68 5.46
N LEU A 291 -4.01 -23.42 4.13
CA LEU A 291 -3.29 -24.23 3.14
C LEU A 291 -1.81 -24.43 3.46
N ARG A 292 -1.21 -23.51 4.22
CA ARG A 292 0.19 -23.61 4.64
C ARG A 292 0.47 -24.92 5.37
N ILE A 293 -0.49 -25.42 6.16
CA ILE A 293 -0.32 -26.67 6.92
C ILE A 293 -0.02 -27.82 5.97
N HIS A 294 -0.78 -27.94 4.87
CA HIS A 294 -0.57 -29.01 3.89
C HIS A 294 0.74 -28.87 3.10
N VAL A 295 1.18 -27.63 2.83
CA VAL A 295 2.47 -27.36 2.19
C VAL A 295 3.62 -27.73 3.11
N ASP A 296 3.53 -27.35 4.39
CA ASP A 296 4.52 -27.67 5.42
C ASP A 296 4.56 -29.20 5.63
N ASP A 297 3.41 -29.90 5.68
CA ASP A 297 3.33 -31.37 5.78
C ASP A 297 4.05 -32.09 4.61
N ALA A 298 3.88 -31.59 3.37
CA ALA A 298 4.52 -32.14 2.19
C ALA A 298 6.04 -31.88 2.19
N ASN A 299 6.46 -30.68 2.60
CA ASN A 299 7.88 -30.34 2.76
C ASN A 299 8.54 -31.18 3.86
N ASP A 300 7.86 -31.38 4.99
CA ASP A 300 8.33 -32.20 6.10
C ASP A 300 8.43 -33.68 5.70
N ALA A 301 7.46 -34.21 4.96
CA ALA A 301 7.52 -35.57 4.42
C ALA A 301 8.73 -35.74 3.47
N CYS A 302 9.01 -34.75 2.62
CA CYS A 302 10.20 -34.75 1.77
C CYS A 302 11.49 -34.68 2.60
N GLY A 303 11.52 -33.84 3.64
CA GLY A 303 12.62 -33.74 4.58
C GLY A 303 12.91 -35.07 5.28
N ARG A 304 11.88 -35.81 5.68
CA ARG A 304 12.02 -37.15 6.28
C ARG A 304 12.59 -38.18 5.31
N VAL A 305 12.29 -38.09 4.01
CA VAL A 305 12.90 -38.96 2.99
C VAL A 305 14.38 -38.64 2.83
N LEU A 306 14.73 -37.35 2.70
CA LEU A 306 16.12 -36.91 2.52
C LEU A 306 17.00 -37.18 3.75
N ALA A 307 16.45 -37.04 4.96
CA ALA A 307 17.17 -37.31 6.21
C ALA A 307 17.52 -38.79 6.41
N ALA A 308 16.87 -39.70 5.67
CA ALA A 308 17.13 -41.13 5.72
C ALA A 308 18.20 -41.59 4.70
N ASP A 309 18.92 -40.65 4.07
CA ASP A 309 19.89 -40.90 2.98
C ASP A 309 19.31 -41.69 1.79
N ALA A 310 17.97 -41.70 1.65
CA ALA A 310 17.31 -42.29 0.50
C ALA A 310 17.35 -41.29 -0.67
N PRO A 311 17.93 -41.64 -1.83
CA PRO A 311 17.87 -40.76 -2.99
C PRO A 311 16.42 -40.58 -3.41
N LEU A 312 16.06 -39.33 -3.67
CA LEU A 312 14.75 -38.95 -4.16
C LEU A 312 14.85 -38.65 -5.65
N ASP A 313 13.98 -39.25 -6.45
CA ASP A 313 13.90 -39.01 -7.88
C ASP A 313 13.51 -37.56 -8.19
N GLN A 314 13.88 -37.10 -9.39
CA GLN A 314 13.56 -35.76 -9.85
C GLN A 314 12.05 -35.48 -9.87
N HIS A 315 11.22 -36.51 -10.07
CA HIS A 315 9.77 -36.34 -10.21
C HIS A 315 9.07 -35.82 -8.95
N PRO A 316 9.11 -36.50 -7.78
CA PRO A 316 8.50 -35.99 -6.54
C PRO A 316 9.13 -34.67 -6.08
N ARG A 317 10.43 -34.46 -6.36
CA ARG A 317 11.11 -33.18 -6.09
C ARG A 317 10.50 -32.04 -6.89
N ASN A 318 10.37 -32.22 -8.20
CA ASN A 318 9.72 -31.25 -9.08
C ASN A 318 8.26 -31.00 -8.68
N GLN A 319 7.52 -32.04 -8.25
CA GLN A 319 6.14 -31.85 -7.77
C GLN A 319 6.09 -30.95 -6.54
N LEU A 320 7.00 -31.13 -5.58
CA LEU A 320 7.09 -30.30 -4.38
C LEU A 320 7.47 -28.86 -4.73
N ASP A 321 8.44 -28.67 -5.62
CA ASP A 321 8.84 -27.35 -6.11
C ASP A 321 7.66 -26.62 -6.76
N VAL A 322 6.90 -27.30 -7.64
CA VAL A 322 5.70 -26.76 -8.29
C VAL A 322 4.61 -26.40 -7.26
N VAL A 323 4.40 -27.23 -6.24
CA VAL A 323 3.45 -26.96 -5.15
C VAL A 323 3.85 -25.70 -4.37
N ASN A 324 5.12 -25.56 -4.03
CA ASN A 324 5.66 -24.40 -3.32
C ASN A 324 5.55 -23.11 -4.15
N GLU A 325 5.88 -23.17 -5.45
CA GLU A 325 5.74 -22.04 -6.37
C GLU A 325 4.27 -21.60 -6.52
N ARG A 326 3.35 -22.56 -6.72
CA ARG A 326 1.90 -22.29 -6.82
C ARG A 326 1.36 -21.64 -5.56
N PHE A 327 1.70 -22.16 -4.39
CA PHE A 327 1.29 -21.60 -3.11
C PHE A 327 1.79 -20.16 -2.93
N LEU A 328 3.07 -19.89 -3.25
CA LEU A 328 3.64 -18.56 -3.14
C LEU A 328 3.00 -17.58 -4.13
N ALA A 329 2.74 -18.02 -5.36
CA ALA A 329 2.06 -17.22 -6.38
C ALA A 329 0.64 -16.85 -5.93
N LEU A 330 -0.14 -17.83 -5.44
CA LEU A 330 -1.49 -17.63 -4.92
C LEU A 330 -1.52 -16.64 -3.74
N LYS A 331 -0.63 -16.83 -2.76
CA LYS A 331 -0.48 -15.94 -1.60
C LYS A 331 -0.14 -14.51 -2.04
N THR A 332 0.76 -14.35 -3.00
CA THR A 332 1.17 -13.04 -3.54
C THR A 332 0.02 -12.37 -4.28
N ALA A 333 -0.69 -13.10 -5.14
CA ALA A 333 -1.82 -12.59 -5.90
C ALA A 333 -2.94 -12.06 -4.98
N LEU A 334 -3.32 -12.81 -3.94
CA LEU A 334 -4.32 -12.35 -2.97
C LEU A 334 -3.85 -11.15 -2.15
N ARG A 335 -2.55 -11.08 -1.78
CA ARG A 335 -1.99 -9.92 -1.08
C ARG A 335 -2.06 -8.65 -1.94
N VAL A 336 -1.67 -8.76 -3.22
CA VAL A 336 -1.75 -7.65 -4.19
C VAL A 336 -3.21 -7.22 -4.38
N ARG A 337 -4.13 -8.17 -4.56
CA ARG A 337 -5.56 -7.89 -4.68
C ARG A 337 -6.14 -7.21 -3.45
N SER A 338 -5.79 -7.67 -2.24
CA SER A 338 -6.23 -7.06 -0.98
C SER A 338 -5.74 -5.62 -0.84
N ALA A 339 -4.49 -5.35 -1.23
CA ALA A 339 -3.95 -3.99 -1.26
C ALA A 339 -4.69 -3.12 -2.29
N ALA A 340 -4.92 -3.63 -3.50
CA ALA A 340 -5.65 -2.93 -4.54
C ALA A 340 -7.09 -2.59 -4.12
N LEU A 341 -7.81 -3.52 -3.49
CA LEU A 341 -9.16 -3.28 -2.96
C LEU A 341 -9.16 -2.25 -1.82
N ARG A 342 -8.15 -2.25 -0.96
CA ARG A 342 -8.01 -1.27 0.12
C ARG A 342 -7.76 0.14 -0.43
N ASN A 343 -6.87 0.25 -1.42
CA ASN A 343 -6.58 1.51 -2.08
C ASN A 343 -7.81 2.00 -2.86
N ALA A 344 -8.48 1.13 -3.62
CA ALA A 344 -9.71 1.49 -4.32
C ALA A 344 -10.83 1.95 -3.37
N LEU A 345 -10.95 1.35 -2.18
CA LEU A 345 -11.89 1.79 -1.14
C LEU A 345 -11.49 3.14 -0.51
N ALA A 346 -10.20 3.45 -0.41
CA ALA A 346 -9.73 4.76 0.07
C ALA A 346 -9.93 5.85 -1.00
N ASP A 347 -9.60 5.53 -2.26
CA ASP A 347 -9.58 6.48 -3.37
C ASP A 347 -10.96 6.72 -3.98
N PHE A 348 -11.84 5.71 -3.95
CA PHE A 348 -13.16 5.75 -4.59
C PHE A 348 -14.31 5.29 -3.68
N GLY A 349 -14.04 5.04 -2.40
CA GLY A 349 -15.09 4.72 -1.44
C GLY A 349 -16.14 5.84 -1.34
N PRO A 350 -17.30 5.57 -0.73
CA PRO A 350 -18.36 6.57 -0.53
C PRO A 350 -17.94 7.79 0.33
N SER A 351 -16.77 7.74 0.96
CA SER A 351 -16.11 8.84 1.69
C SER A 351 -15.04 9.58 0.88
N SER A 352 -14.69 9.12 -0.32
CA SER A 352 -13.53 9.62 -1.05
C SER A 352 -13.77 11.00 -1.65
N GLU A 353 -12.91 11.95 -1.30
CA GLU A 353 -12.92 13.31 -1.83
C GLU A 353 -12.36 13.41 -3.27
N HIS A 354 -11.93 12.28 -3.85
CA HIS A 354 -11.20 12.27 -5.12
C HIS A 354 -12.05 12.80 -6.30
N PHE A 355 -13.37 12.64 -6.25
CA PHE A 355 -14.26 13.24 -7.26
C PHE A 355 -14.15 14.77 -7.30
N LEU A 356 -13.78 15.41 -6.18
CA LEU A 356 -13.55 16.85 -6.11
C LEU A 356 -12.30 17.29 -6.87
N ASN A 357 -11.39 16.39 -7.27
CA ASN A 357 -10.30 16.76 -8.18
C ASN A 357 -10.82 17.23 -9.54
N GLN A 358 -12.04 16.86 -9.92
CA GLN A 358 -12.72 17.35 -11.12
C GLN A 358 -13.36 18.75 -10.93
N SER A 359 -13.26 19.36 -9.74
CA SER A 359 -13.75 20.72 -9.50
C SER A 359 -12.95 21.77 -10.27
N VAL A 360 -11.66 21.49 -10.51
CA VAL A 360 -10.75 22.36 -11.24
C VAL A 360 -10.34 21.76 -12.59
N ALA A 361 -10.02 22.64 -13.53
CA ALA A 361 -9.47 22.27 -14.83
C ALA A 361 -8.03 22.77 -14.95
N LEU A 362 -7.24 22.14 -15.82
CA LEU A 362 -5.89 22.61 -16.14
C LEU A 362 -5.89 24.12 -16.48
N PRO A 363 -4.93 24.90 -15.96
CA PRO A 363 -3.70 24.47 -15.28
C PRO A 363 -3.81 24.25 -13.77
N TRP A 364 -5.02 24.29 -13.20
CA TRP A 364 -5.23 24.16 -11.77
C TRP A 364 -5.34 22.71 -11.32
N GLN A 365 -4.79 22.41 -10.15
CA GLN A 365 -4.93 21.12 -9.47
C GLN A 365 -5.40 21.33 -8.03
N ARG A 366 -6.42 20.58 -7.60
CA ARG A 366 -6.84 20.47 -6.20
C ARG A 366 -5.94 19.48 -5.47
N ALA A 367 -5.51 19.83 -4.27
CA ALA A 367 -4.73 18.97 -3.39
C ALA A 367 -5.19 19.15 -1.93
N ILE A 368 -4.86 18.17 -1.08
CA ILE A 368 -5.17 18.21 0.35
C ILE A 368 -3.86 18.41 1.12
N SER A 369 -3.85 19.37 2.04
CA SER A 369 -2.68 19.68 2.85
C SER A 369 -2.47 18.62 3.93
N LYS A 370 -1.22 18.16 4.10
CA LYS A 370 -0.88 17.12 5.08
C LYS A 370 -1.02 17.58 6.53
N THR A 371 -0.90 18.88 6.79
CA THR A 371 -0.87 19.43 8.15
C THR A 371 -2.26 19.60 8.75
N ASN A 372 -3.17 20.22 8.01
CA ASN A 372 -4.51 20.57 8.48
C ASN A 372 -5.62 19.76 7.79
N GLN A 373 -5.30 18.88 6.83
CA GLN A 373 -6.28 18.06 6.09
C GLN A 373 -7.37 18.90 5.39
N LEU A 374 -7.01 20.11 4.94
CA LEU A 374 -7.90 21.02 4.21
C LEU A 374 -7.46 21.20 2.75
N PRO A 375 -8.37 21.55 1.82
CA PRO A 375 -8.05 21.68 0.41
C PRO A 375 -7.25 22.96 0.11
N TYR A 376 -6.32 22.85 -0.82
CA TYR A 376 -5.61 23.96 -1.46
C TYR A 376 -5.49 23.71 -2.96
N TYR A 377 -5.18 24.78 -3.70
CA TYR A 377 -5.15 24.76 -5.16
C TYR A 377 -3.76 25.16 -5.66
N ILE A 378 -3.27 24.43 -6.64
CA ILE A 378 -1.96 24.60 -7.25
C ILE A 378 -2.17 25.09 -8.67
N ASP A 379 -1.57 26.22 -9.03
CA ASP A 379 -1.50 26.70 -10.40
C ASP A 379 -0.19 26.24 -11.03
N HIS A 380 -0.27 25.29 -11.96
CA HIS A 380 0.91 24.78 -12.66
C HIS A 380 1.51 25.76 -13.66
N THR A 381 0.82 26.85 -14.02
CA THR A 381 1.40 27.88 -14.89
C THR A 381 2.25 28.89 -14.14
N THR A 382 1.87 29.22 -12.90
CA THR A 382 2.58 30.20 -12.08
C THR A 382 3.42 29.57 -10.97
N GLU A 383 3.35 28.25 -10.80
CA GLU A 383 3.98 27.47 -9.72
C GLU A 383 3.63 27.99 -8.32
N LYS A 384 2.42 28.54 -8.17
CA LYS A 384 1.92 29.09 -6.91
C LYS A 384 0.79 28.24 -6.35
N THR A 385 0.71 28.23 -5.02
CA THR A 385 -0.40 27.62 -4.30
C THR A 385 -1.28 28.71 -3.68
N GLN A 386 -2.58 28.42 -3.55
CA GLN A 386 -3.54 29.29 -2.88
C GLN A 386 -4.63 28.49 -2.17
N TRP A 387 -5.21 29.07 -1.12
CA TRP A 387 -6.30 28.46 -0.35
C TRP A 387 -7.69 28.66 -0.96
N GLU A 388 -7.83 29.69 -1.79
CA GLU A 388 -9.09 30.04 -2.44
C GLU A 388 -9.23 29.28 -3.76
N HIS A 389 -10.42 28.78 -4.06
CA HIS A 389 -10.69 28.13 -5.33
C HIS A 389 -10.56 29.14 -6.49
N PRO A 390 -9.99 28.80 -7.66
CA PRO A 390 -9.81 29.75 -8.77
C PRO A 390 -11.13 30.44 -9.20
N VAL A 391 -12.20 29.67 -9.34
CA VAL A 391 -13.54 30.20 -9.63
C VAL A 391 -14.06 31.11 -8.50
N TRP A 392 -13.71 30.85 -7.23
CA TRP A 392 -14.06 31.74 -6.12
C TRP A 392 -13.37 33.11 -6.24
N VAL A 393 -12.09 33.11 -6.62
CA VAL A 393 -11.32 34.35 -6.87
C VAL A 393 -11.94 35.17 -7.99
N GLU A 394 -12.36 34.52 -9.09
CA GLU A 394 -13.08 35.19 -10.18
C GLU A 394 -14.42 35.76 -9.73
N MET A 395 -15.23 34.96 -9.03
CA MET A 395 -16.51 35.40 -8.47
C MET A 395 -16.35 36.62 -7.57
N THR A 396 -15.34 36.62 -6.70
CA THR A 396 -15.07 37.73 -5.77
C THR A 396 -14.63 38.99 -6.51
N LYS A 397 -13.85 38.88 -7.58
CA LYS A 397 -13.50 40.01 -8.46
C LYS A 397 -14.74 40.63 -9.10
N GLU A 398 -15.70 39.82 -9.55
CA GLU A 398 -16.96 40.32 -10.13
C GLU A 398 -17.80 41.10 -9.11
N LEU A 399 -17.72 40.80 -7.80
CA LEU A 399 -18.46 41.52 -6.76
C LEU A 399 -18.10 43.01 -6.68
N SER A 400 -16.90 43.39 -7.15
CA SER A 400 -16.46 44.79 -7.19
C SER A 400 -17.38 45.69 -8.03
N GLN A 401 -18.12 45.14 -8.99
CA GLN A 401 -19.07 45.90 -9.82
C GLN A 401 -20.19 46.55 -8.99
N PHE A 402 -20.54 45.94 -7.84
CA PHE A 402 -21.57 46.45 -6.94
C PHE A 402 -21.08 47.63 -6.10
N ASN A 403 -19.78 47.95 -6.08
CA ASN A 403 -19.22 49.09 -5.34
C ASN A 403 -19.79 50.45 -5.78
N ARG A 404 -20.44 50.51 -6.96
CA ARG A 404 -21.16 51.69 -7.45
C ARG A 404 -22.43 52.03 -6.64
N VAL A 405 -22.98 51.06 -5.91
CA VAL A 405 -24.16 51.25 -5.07
C VAL A 405 -23.76 52.07 -3.83
N LYS A 406 -24.38 53.24 -3.66
CA LYS A 406 -24.03 54.16 -2.57
C LYS A 406 -24.59 53.76 -1.20
N PHE A 407 -25.66 52.97 -1.19
CA PHE A 407 -26.28 52.49 0.04
C PHE A 407 -25.69 51.15 0.45
N ILE A 408 -24.99 51.12 1.59
CA ILE A 408 -24.19 49.97 2.05
C ILE A 408 -25.06 48.72 2.23
N ALA A 409 -26.24 48.83 2.86
CA ALA A 409 -27.14 47.68 3.06
C ALA A 409 -27.55 47.01 1.73
N TYR A 410 -27.89 47.79 0.70
CA TYR A 410 -28.21 47.24 -0.63
C TYR A 410 -26.97 46.70 -1.34
N ARG A 411 -25.82 47.36 -1.21
CA ARG A 411 -24.57 46.91 -1.81
C ARG A 411 -24.16 45.53 -1.27
N THR A 412 -24.10 45.39 0.06
CA THR A 412 -23.83 44.11 0.74
C THR A 412 -24.85 43.06 0.31
N ALA A 413 -26.14 43.38 0.36
CA ALA A 413 -27.20 42.45 -0.01
C ALA A 413 -27.11 42.00 -1.50
N MET A 414 -26.77 42.90 -2.43
CA MET A 414 -26.57 42.55 -3.84
C MET A 414 -25.35 41.65 -4.04
N LYS A 415 -24.23 41.92 -3.35
CA LYS A 415 -23.05 41.05 -3.37
C LYS A 415 -23.38 39.65 -2.85
N LEU A 416 -24.07 39.57 -1.71
CA LEU A 416 -24.49 38.30 -1.11
C LEU A 416 -25.50 37.55 -1.97
N ARG A 417 -26.46 38.24 -2.60
CA ARG A 417 -27.40 37.63 -3.55
C ARG A 417 -26.69 37.06 -4.79
N ALA A 418 -25.67 37.77 -5.29
CA ALA A 418 -24.87 37.28 -6.41
C ALA A 418 -24.09 36.01 -6.03
N LEU A 419 -23.47 35.99 -4.84
CA LEU A 419 -22.81 34.80 -4.29
C LEU A 419 -23.80 33.64 -4.08
N GLN A 420 -24.96 33.91 -3.49
CA GLN A 420 -26.01 32.93 -3.22
C GLN A 420 -26.40 32.17 -4.50
N LYS A 421 -26.60 32.90 -5.61
CA LYS A 421 -26.92 32.32 -6.93
C LYS A 421 -25.77 31.52 -7.53
N ARG A 422 -24.54 32.04 -7.46
CA ARG A 422 -23.35 31.36 -8.00
C ARG A 422 -23.05 30.06 -7.26
N LEU A 423 -23.28 30.03 -5.95
CA LEU A 423 -23.16 28.83 -5.11
C LEU A 423 -24.41 27.92 -5.16
N CYS A 424 -25.45 28.30 -5.91
CA CYS A 424 -26.74 27.60 -6.01
C CYS A 424 -27.45 27.37 -4.66
N LEU A 425 -27.13 28.16 -3.63
CA LEU A 425 -27.77 28.07 -2.31
C LEU A 425 -29.20 28.62 -2.34
N ASP A 426 -29.54 29.44 -3.35
CA ASP A 426 -30.89 29.94 -3.58
C ASP A 426 -31.88 28.88 -4.09
N LEU A 427 -31.42 27.65 -4.34
CA LEU A 427 -32.24 26.50 -4.74
C LEU A 427 -32.51 25.53 -3.57
N ILE A 428 -31.89 25.75 -2.41
CA ILE A 428 -31.92 24.84 -1.26
C ILE A 428 -32.96 25.29 -0.24
N ASP A 429 -33.88 24.42 0.15
CA ASP A 429 -34.84 24.68 1.23
C ASP A 429 -34.36 24.14 2.59
N ILE A 430 -35.04 24.52 3.68
CA ILE A 430 -34.71 24.05 5.04
C ILE A 430 -34.83 22.53 5.17
N PRO A 431 -35.87 21.85 4.65
CA PRO A 431 -35.96 20.39 4.73
C PRO A 431 -34.78 19.64 4.07
N MET A 432 -34.24 20.15 2.96
CA MET A 432 -33.02 19.62 2.36
C MET A 432 -31.81 19.81 3.29
N LEU A 433 -31.69 20.97 3.94
CA LEU A 433 -30.63 21.24 4.90
C LEU A 433 -30.73 20.39 6.17
N GLU A 434 -31.94 20.13 6.69
CA GLU A 434 -32.11 19.25 7.85
C GLU A 434 -31.63 17.82 7.56
N LYS A 435 -31.87 17.31 6.36
CA LYS A 435 -31.32 16.02 5.88
C LYS A 435 -29.80 16.06 5.70
N CYS A 436 -29.25 17.21 5.28
CA CYS A 436 -27.81 17.43 5.23
C CYS A 436 -27.21 17.37 6.64
N PHE A 437 -27.83 18.06 7.60
CA PHE A 437 -27.36 18.15 8.98
C PHE A 437 -27.54 16.84 9.75
N SER A 438 -28.50 15.99 9.38
CA SER A 438 -28.69 14.68 10.03
C SER A 438 -27.47 13.75 9.86
N ARG A 439 -26.60 14.01 8.87
CA ARG A 439 -25.35 13.27 8.66
C ARG A 439 -24.22 13.71 9.60
N LEU A 440 -24.39 14.83 10.29
CA LEU A 440 -23.48 15.34 11.32
C LEU A 440 -23.98 14.99 12.74
N VAL A 441 -24.98 14.10 12.85
CA VAL A 441 -25.51 13.64 14.14
C VAL A 441 -24.44 12.85 14.87
N GLY A 442 -24.12 13.29 16.09
CA GLY A 442 -23.02 12.77 16.90
C GLY A 442 -21.97 13.83 17.24
N LEU A 443 -21.92 14.93 16.48
CA LEU A 443 -21.08 16.08 16.78
C LEU A 443 -21.85 17.17 17.53
N SER A 444 -21.19 17.78 18.52
CA SER A 444 -21.67 18.98 19.18
C SER A 444 -21.58 20.20 18.26
N ASN A 445 -22.41 21.22 18.51
CA ASN A 445 -22.38 22.48 17.78
C ASN A 445 -21.02 23.21 17.88
N GLU A 446 -20.23 22.96 18.93
CA GLU A 446 -18.90 23.57 19.11
C GLU A 446 -17.76 22.77 18.44
N GLU A 447 -18.00 21.52 18.03
CA GLU A 447 -16.98 20.68 17.40
C GLU A 447 -16.79 21.02 15.92
N SER A 448 -15.64 20.64 15.36
CA SER A 448 -15.34 20.77 13.94
C SER A 448 -15.81 19.53 13.16
N PRO A 449 -16.58 19.66 12.06
CA PRO A 449 -17.02 18.51 11.28
C PRO A 449 -15.87 17.79 10.55
N GLY A 450 -14.75 18.48 10.26
CA GLY A 450 -13.70 17.95 9.39
C GLY A 450 -14.13 17.90 7.92
N LEU A 451 -13.16 17.76 7.02
CA LEU A 451 -13.40 17.84 5.57
C LEU A 451 -14.31 16.70 5.06
N GLU A 452 -14.02 15.46 5.46
CA GLU A 452 -14.80 14.28 5.07
C GLU A 452 -16.29 14.42 5.43
N SER A 453 -16.60 14.84 6.66
CA SER A 453 -17.99 15.01 7.10
C SER A 453 -18.68 16.18 6.39
N MET A 454 -17.96 17.27 6.09
CA MET A 454 -18.49 18.36 5.28
C MET A 454 -18.84 17.88 3.86
N VAL A 455 -17.97 17.09 3.22
CA VAL A 455 -18.22 16.52 1.90
C VAL A 455 -19.39 15.54 1.93
N SER A 456 -19.41 14.61 2.88
CA SER A 456 -20.46 13.59 3.02
C SER A 456 -21.85 14.18 3.33
N SER A 457 -21.89 15.35 3.98
CA SER A 457 -23.14 16.07 4.25
C SER A 457 -23.62 16.89 3.04
N ILE A 458 -22.72 17.61 2.36
CA ILE A 458 -23.04 18.52 1.25
C ILE A 458 -23.25 17.80 -0.09
N LEU A 459 -22.51 16.72 -0.37
CA LEU A 459 -22.58 16.02 -1.67
C LEU A 459 -24.00 15.57 -2.06
N PRO A 460 -24.76 14.86 -1.21
CA PRO A 460 -26.11 14.41 -1.56
C PRO A 460 -27.06 15.56 -1.90
N LEU A 461 -26.84 16.72 -1.27
CA LEU A 461 -27.63 17.92 -1.51
C LEU A 461 -27.42 18.43 -2.95
N PHE A 462 -26.17 18.49 -3.42
CA PHE A 462 -25.87 18.95 -4.78
C PHE A 462 -26.16 17.90 -5.84
N GLU A 463 -26.09 16.61 -5.52
CA GLU A 463 -26.60 15.54 -6.41
C GLU A 463 -28.10 15.67 -6.64
N GLN A 464 -28.87 15.90 -5.58
CA GLN A 464 -30.31 16.13 -5.67
C GLN A 464 -30.63 17.40 -6.48
N LEU A 465 -29.87 18.47 -6.30
CA LEU A 465 -30.03 19.70 -7.09
C LEU A 465 -29.66 19.51 -8.55
N ASN A 466 -28.59 18.78 -8.87
CA ASN A 466 -28.22 18.47 -10.25
C ASN A 466 -29.30 17.64 -10.95
N ALA A 467 -29.90 16.67 -10.26
CA ALA A 467 -31.01 15.89 -10.81
C ALA A 467 -32.24 16.76 -11.13
N LYS A 468 -32.53 17.77 -10.29
CA LYS A 468 -33.69 18.66 -10.47
C LYS A 468 -33.43 19.83 -11.43
N TYR A 469 -32.21 20.38 -11.43
CA TYR A 469 -31.80 21.59 -12.13
C TYR A 469 -30.42 21.42 -12.81
N PRO A 470 -30.27 20.50 -13.78
CA PRO A 470 -28.97 20.19 -14.39
C PRO A 470 -28.32 21.37 -15.12
N GLN A 471 -29.15 22.33 -15.56
CA GLN A 471 -28.70 23.55 -16.24
C GLN A 471 -27.98 24.52 -15.30
N MET A 472 -28.35 24.51 -14.02
CA MET A 472 -27.83 25.40 -12.99
C MET A 472 -26.64 24.76 -12.26
N VAL A 473 -26.73 23.48 -11.89
CA VAL A 473 -25.64 22.72 -11.26
C VAL A 473 -24.96 21.83 -12.29
N ARG A 474 -24.14 22.41 -13.17
CA ARG A 474 -23.49 21.67 -14.27
C ARG A 474 -22.46 20.64 -13.80
N SER A 475 -21.79 20.92 -12.68
CA SER A 475 -20.80 20.03 -12.08
C SER A 475 -21.04 19.97 -10.57
N VAL A 476 -21.38 18.77 -10.09
CA VAL A 476 -21.58 18.51 -8.66
C VAL A 476 -20.27 18.70 -7.92
N ALA A 477 -19.15 18.21 -8.47
CA ALA A 477 -17.81 18.36 -7.88
C ALA A 477 -17.46 19.84 -7.63
N LEU A 478 -17.65 20.70 -8.64
CA LEU A 478 -17.39 22.13 -8.51
C LEU A 478 -18.32 22.79 -7.48
N ALA A 479 -19.60 22.45 -7.48
CA ALA A 479 -20.57 23.05 -6.56
C ALA A 479 -20.28 22.71 -5.09
N VAL A 480 -19.94 21.44 -4.81
CA VAL A 480 -19.55 20.98 -3.47
C VAL A 480 -18.26 21.66 -3.03
N ASP A 481 -17.22 21.67 -3.87
CA ASP A 481 -15.91 22.24 -3.52
C ASP A 481 -16.00 23.76 -3.30
N LEU A 482 -16.77 24.48 -4.13
CA LEU A 482 -17.04 25.91 -3.94
C LEU A 482 -17.83 26.20 -2.66
N CYS A 483 -18.81 25.38 -2.32
CA CYS A 483 -19.57 25.54 -1.08
C CYS A 483 -18.68 25.35 0.16
N ILE A 484 -17.80 24.34 0.13
CA ILE A 484 -16.82 24.12 1.20
C ILE A 484 -15.81 25.28 1.25
N ASN A 485 -15.29 25.72 0.10
CA ASN A 485 -14.34 26.84 0.05
C ASN A 485 -14.96 28.14 0.59
N PHE A 486 -16.23 28.40 0.27
CA PHE A 486 -17.02 29.50 0.85
C PHE A 486 -17.09 29.42 2.38
N LEU A 487 -17.47 28.25 2.92
CA LEU A 487 -17.61 28.05 4.36
C LEU A 487 -16.27 28.22 5.09
N LEU A 488 -15.19 27.67 4.51
CA LEU A 488 -13.85 27.84 5.04
C LEU A 488 -13.41 29.31 4.97
N ASN A 489 -13.64 30.03 3.87
CA ASN A 489 -13.30 31.46 3.78
C ASN A 489 -14.07 32.32 4.78
N LEU A 490 -15.27 31.89 5.16
CA LEU A 490 -16.15 32.60 6.08
C LEU A 490 -15.75 32.42 7.56
N PHE A 491 -15.42 31.19 7.97
CA PHE A 491 -15.21 30.85 9.38
C PHE A 491 -13.83 30.30 9.72
N ASP A 492 -13.04 29.93 8.73
CA ASP A 492 -11.66 29.44 8.90
C ASP A 492 -10.72 30.03 7.82
N PRO A 493 -10.54 31.37 7.79
CA PRO A 493 -9.72 32.03 6.79
C PRO A 493 -8.23 31.66 6.91
N SER A 494 -7.77 31.34 8.12
CA SER A 494 -6.39 30.90 8.39
C SER A 494 -6.15 29.43 8.04
N ARG A 495 -7.21 28.64 7.82
CA ARG A 495 -7.15 27.19 7.58
C ARG A 495 -6.57 26.42 8.77
N ASP A 496 -6.96 26.80 9.97
CA ASP A 496 -6.54 26.18 11.23
C ASP A 496 -7.43 25.00 11.64
N GLY A 497 -8.51 24.71 10.89
CA GLY A 497 -9.45 23.62 11.18
C GLY A 497 -10.49 23.97 12.24
N LEU A 498 -10.70 25.26 12.53
CA LEU A 498 -11.54 25.74 13.64
C LEU A 498 -13.02 25.96 13.26
N LEU A 499 -13.43 25.58 12.05
CA LEU A 499 -14.81 25.73 11.60
C LEU A 499 -15.74 24.85 12.45
N ARG A 500 -16.70 25.46 13.15
CA ARG A 500 -17.66 24.78 14.02
C ARG A 500 -18.90 24.30 13.27
N VAL A 501 -19.50 23.21 13.74
CA VAL A 501 -20.80 22.72 13.24
C VAL A 501 -21.91 23.78 13.36
N LEU A 502 -21.88 24.61 14.40
CA LEU A 502 -22.80 25.76 14.56
C LEU A 502 -22.71 26.71 13.37
N SER A 503 -21.48 27.19 13.09
CA SER A 503 -21.21 28.17 12.05
C SER A 503 -21.51 27.60 10.66
N PHE A 504 -21.19 26.33 10.44
CA PHE A 504 -21.57 25.56 9.24
C PHE A 504 -23.08 25.63 8.97
N LYS A 505 -23.91 25.33 9.98
CA LYS A 505 -25.38 25.36 9.87
C LYS A 505 -25.90 26.78 9.63
N ILE A 506 -25.36 27.77 10.34
CA ILE A 506 -25.80 29.18 10.22
C ILE A 506 -25.62 29.69 8.79
N ALA A 507 -24.44 29.51 8.19
CA ALA A 507 -24.19 30.04 6.84
C ALA A 507 -25.12 29.43 5.78
N LEU A 508 -25.34 28.12 5.83
CA LEU A 508 -26.22 27.43 4.88
C LEU A 508 -27.69 27.85 5.06
N ILE A 509 -28.16 28.01 6.29
CA ILE A 509 -29.54 28.46 6.56
C ILE A 509 -29.74 29.90 6.10
N VAL A 510 -28.81 30.80 6.39
CA VAL A 510 -28.88 32.21 6.00
C VAL A 510 -28.99 32.36 4.47
N LEU A 511 -28.22 31.59 3.72
CA LEU A 511 -28.18 31.64 2.25
C LEU A 511 -29.16 30.68 1.56
N SER A 512 -29.97 29.93 2.30
CA SER A 512 -31.02 29.06 1.73
C SER A 512 -32.14 29.85 1.03
N SER A 513 -33.04 29.15 0.33
CA SER A 513 -34.22 29.71 -0.36
C SER A 513 -35.45 29.90 0.54
N ALA A 514 -35.33 29.65 1.85
CA ALA A 514 -36.48 29.66 2.76
C ALA A 514 -37.04 31.06 3.07
N PRO A 515 -38.31 31.18 3.50
CA PRO A 515 -38.87 32.43 3.99
C PRO A 515 -38.06 33.03 5.14
N LEU A 516 -37.97 34.36 5.18
CA LEU A 516 -37.13 35.08 6.14
C LEU A 516 -37.47 34.76 7.61
N GLU A 517 -38.76 34.66 7.93
CA GLU A 517 -39.20 34.37 9.29
C GLU A 517 -38.84 32.94 9.73
N GLU A 518 -38.90 31.97 8.81
CA GLU A 518 -38.48 30.58 9.08
C GLU A 518 -36.98 30.50 9.34
N LYS A 519 -36.16 31.24 8.58
CA LYS A 519 -34.72 31.37 8.85
C LYS A 519 -34.45 31.91 10.25
N TYR A 520 -35.15 32.96 10.67
CA TYR A 520 -34.98 33.53 12.01
C TYR A 520 -35.35 32.54 13.11
N ARG A 521 -36.44 31.78 12.94
CA ARG A 521 -36.82 30.71 13.88
C ARG A 521 -35.74 29.65 13.98
N PHE A 522 -35.24 29.17 12.83
CA PHE A 522 -34.20 28.15 12.79
C PHE A 522 -32.92 28.65 13.49
N LEU A 523 -32.47 29.86 13.17
CA LEU A 523 -31.28 30.46 13.77
C LEU A 523 -31.40 30.62 15.29
N PHE A 524 -32.56 31.03 15.79
CA PHE A 524 -32.80 31.12 17.23
C PHE A 524 -32.78 29.74 17.88
N ASN A 525 -33.49 28.77 17.33
CA ASN A 525 -33.56 27.41 17.86
C ASN A 525 -32.20 26.70 17.86
N LEU A 526 -31.29 27.11 16.98
CA LEU A 526 -29.95 26.55 16.89
C LEU A 526 -29.05 26.93 18.08
N VAL A 527 -29.28 28.11 18.67
CA VAL A 527 -28.51 28.62 19.82
C VAL A 527 -29.29 28.56 21.14
N ALA A 528 -30.61 28.47 21.10
CA ALA A 528 -31.44 28.40 22.30
C ALA A 528 -31.31 27.04 23.02
N GLN A 529 -31.40 27.06 24.34
CA GLN A 529 -31.51 25.89 25.21
C GLN A 529 -32.91 25.87 25.83
N ASP A 530 -33.63 24.75 25.70
CA ASP A 530 -35.02 24.60 26.17
C ASP A 530 -35.97 25.72 25.70
N GLY A 531 -35.74 26.23 24.49
CA GLY A 531 -36.53 27.31 23.88
C GLY A 531 -36.24 28.72 24.42
N GLN A 532 -35.20 28.88 25.23
CA GLN A 532 -34.72 30.16 25.77
C GLN A 532 -33.26 30.42 25.36
N ALA A 533 -32.91 31.68 25.11
CA ALA A 533 -31.53 32.08 24.83
C ALA A 533 -31.09 33.16 25.83
N ASP A 534 -29.86 33.07 26.35
CA ASP A 534 -29.25 34.14 27.13
C ASP A 534 -28.46 35.11 26.23
N GLN A 535 -27.86 36.13 26.84
CA GLN A 535 -27.05 37.12 26.10
C GLN A 535 -25.86 36.48 25.37
N LYS A 536 -25.23 35.45 25.94
CA LYS A 536 -24.10 34.75 25.33
C LYS A 536 -24.54 34.00 24.07
N HIS A 537 -25.66 33.29 24.12
CA HIS A 537 -26.22 32.58 22.96
C HIS A 537 -26.52 33.54 21.80
N ILE A 538 -27.16 34.68 22.09
CA ILE A 538 -27.44 35.71 21.07
C ILE A 538 -26.15 36.37 20.56
N ALA A 539 -25.17 36.62 21.43
CA ALA A 539 -23.87 37.15 21.05
C ALA A 539 -23.14 36.21 20.07
N LEU A 540 -23.14 34.90 20.33
CA LEU A 540 -22.54 33.89 19.45
C LEU A 540 -23.22 33.88 18.07
N LEU A 541 -24.56 33.92 18.03
CA LEU A 541 -25.30 34.00 16.77
C LEU A 541 -24.93 35.26 15.98
N LEU A 542 -24.93 36.42 16.62
CA LEU A 542 -24.59 37.68 15.95
C LEU A 542 -23.12 37.72 15.50
N TYR A 543 -22.22 37.09 16.26
CA TYR A 543 -20.81 36.98 15.89
C TYR A 543 -20.61 36.14 14.62
N ASP A 544 -21.36 35.05 14.45
CA ASP A 544 -21.31 34.24 13.24
C ASP A 544 -22.00 34.97 12.06
N LEU A 545 -23.11 35.67 12.31
CA LEU A 545 -23.82 36.44 11.27
C LEU A 545 -22.98 37.59 10.72
N ILE A 546 -22.18 38.27 11.54
CA ILE A 546 -21.36 39.40 11.09
C ILE A 546 -20.17 38.97 10.22
N GLN A 547 -19.77 37.69 10.27
CA GLN A 547 -18.75 37.17 9.35
C GLN A 547 -19.22 37.23 7.89
N ILE A 548 -20.53 37.13 7.64
CA ILE A 548 -21.07 37.11 6.27
C ILE A 548 -20.84 38.45 5.56
N PRO A 549 -21.18 39.62 6.13
CA PRO A 549 -20.75 40.92 5.61
C PRO A 549 -19.23 41.14 5.62
N ARG A 550 -18.50 40.49 6.55
CA ARG A 550 -17.03 40.58 6.60
C ARG A 550 -16.38 39.96 5.38
N LEU A 551 -16.90 38.84 4.89
CA LEU A 551 -16.44 38.15 3.68
C LEU A 551 -16.40 39.07 2.46
N VAL A 552 -17.33 40.03 2.38
CA VAL A 552 -17.40 41.01 1.29
C VAL A 552 -16.80 42.38 1.63
N GLY A 553 -16.12 42.48 2.78
CA GLY A 553 -15.40 43.68 3.24
C GLY A 553 -16.28 44.79 3.83
N GLU A 554 -17.51 44.49 4.27
CA GLU A 554 -18.49 45.52 4.66
C GLU A 554 -18.96 45.44 6.12
N ALA A 555 -18.33 44.61 6.96
CA ALA A 555 -18.74 44.40 8.36
C ALA A 555 -18.76 45.67 9.24
N ALA A 556 -17.87 46.64 8.99
CA ALA A 556 -17.79 47.88 9.77
C ALA A 556 -19.11 48.68 9.76
N ALA A 557 -19.88 48.59 8.67
CA ALA A 557 -21.17 49.28 8.54
C ALA A 557 -22.31 48.63 9.34
N PHE A 558 -22.09 47.45 9.91
CA PHE A 558 -23.10 46.64 10.61
C PHE A 558 -22.66 46.30 12.05
N GLY A 559 -21.85 47.15 12.68
CA GLY A 559 -21.40 46.99 14.07
C GLY A 559 -20.01 46.36 14.25
N GLY A 560 -19.35 45.96 13.16
CA GLY A 560 -17.97 45.45 13.23
C GLY A 560 -17.84 44.19 14.08
N SER A 561 -16.76 44.08 14.86
CA SER A 561 -16.56 42.93 15.78
C SER A 561 -17.35 43.04 17.09
N ASN A 562 -17.90 44.21 17.41
CA ASN A 562 -18.56 44.45 18.69
C ASN A 562 -20.08 44.24 18.57
N VAL A 563 -20.55 43.05 18.95
CA VAL A 563 -21.97 42.68 18.90
C VAL A 563 -22.76 43.17 20.11
N GLU A 564 -22.09 43.61 21.18
CA GLU A 564 -22.70 43.97 22.48
C GLU A 564 -23.86 44.97 22.39
N PRO A 565 -23.77 46.08 21.61
CA PRO A 565 -24.90 47.01 21.48
C PRO A 565 -26.14 46.36 20.85
N SER A 566 -25.94 45.43 19.91
CA SER A 566 -27.04 44.70 19.28
C SER A 566 -27.65 43.67 20.23
N VAL A 567 -26.84 42.99 21.04
CA VAL A 567 -27.32 42.07 22.08
C VAL A 567 -28.16 42.84 23.10
N ARG A 568 -27.65 43.98 23.60
CA ARG A 568 -28.40 44.82 24.54
C ARG A 568 -29.74 45.28 23.97
N SER A 569 -29.74 45.79 22.74
CA SER A 569 -30.97 46.19 22.03
C SER A 569 -31.98 45.04 21.89
N CYS A 570 -31.51 43.81 21.66
CA CYS A 570 -32.37 42.64 21.61
C CYS A 570 -33.03 42.36 22.97
N PHE A 571 -32.27 42.45 24.06
CA PHE A 571 -32.75 42.20 25.41
C PHE A 571 -33.60 43.34 26.01
N GLU A 572 -33.51 44.56 25.48
CA GLU A 572 -34.44 45.65 25.82
C GLU A 572 -35.89 45.30 25.50
N MET A 573 -36.15 44.45 24.50
CA MET A 573 -37.50 43.94 24.17
C MET A 573 -38.15 43.17 25.34
N VAL A 574 -37.33 42.55 26.19
CA VAL A 574 -37.76 41.83 27.38
C VAL A 574 -37.36 42.54 28.68
N ARG A 575 -37.17 43.87 28.61
CA ARG A 575 -36.79 44.72 29.76
C ARG A 575 -35.52 44.21 30.47
N LEU A 576 -34.54 43.74 29.69
CA LEU A 576 -33.25 43.24 30.17
C LEU A 576 -33.36 42.02 31.12
N ALA A 577 -34.37 41.17 30.91
CA ALA A 577 -34.43 39.84 31.53
C ALA A 577 -33.16 39.01 31.19
N PRO A 578 -32.77 38.02 32.02
CA PRO A 578 -31.57 37.21 31.76
C PRO A 578 -31.67 36.34 30.50
N THR A 579 -32.89 35.99 30.09
CA THR A 579 -33.18 35.16 28.92
C THR A 579 -34.26 35.78 28.04
N ILE A 580 -34.23 35.44 26.76
CA ILE A 580 -35.21 35.82 25.74
C ILE A 580 -35.79 34.56 25.09
N SER A 581 -37.10 34.58 24.82
CA SER A 581 -37.80 33.52 24.08
C SER A 581 -37.91 33.86 22.59
N LEU A 582 -38.40 32.92 21.79
CA LEU A 582 -38.47 33.08 20.33
C LEU A 582 -39.30 34.31 19.89
N THR A 583 -40.46 34.56 20.51
CA THR A 583 -41.39 35.59 20.05
C THR A 583 -40.80 37.01 20.16
N PRO A 584 -40.27 37.46 21.32
CA PRO A 584 -39.63 38.78 21.43
C PRO A 584 -38.39 38.91 20.51
N PHE A 585 -37.63 37.83 20.31
CA PHE A 585 -36.52 37.82 19.38
C PHE A 585 -36.98 38.05 17.93
N LEU A 586 -38.06 37.40 17.50
CA LEU A 586 -38.62 37.63 16.15
C LEU A 586 -39.15 39.05 15.99
N GLU A 587 -39.76 39.63 17.01
CA GLU A 587 -40.20 41.02 16.99
C GLU A 587 -39.03 42.00 16.86
N TRP A 588 -37.91 41.73 17.54
CA TRP A 588 -36.67 42.49 17.39
C TRP A 588 -36.12 42.40 15.96
N MET A 589 -36.02 41.18 15.40
CA MET A 589 -35.55 40.97 14.03
C MET A 589 -36.43 41.68 12.98
N LYS A 590 -37.75 41.78 13.24
CA LYS A 590 -38.70 42.52 12.38
C LYS A 590 -38.50 44.04 12.41
N GLN A 591 -37.81 44.58 13.40
CA GLN A 591 -37.41 46.00 13.43
C GLN A 591 -36.18 46.28 12.55
N GLU A 592 -35.63 45.25 11.88
CA GLU A 592 -34.48 45.33 10.98
C GLU A 592 -33.25 45.97 11.67
N PRO A 593 -32.71 45.36 12.74
CA PRO A 593 -31.60 45.95 13.47
C PRO A 593 -30.36 46.08 12.57
N GLN A 594 -29.59 47.15 12.80
CA GLN A 594 -28.49 47.52 11.91
C GLN A 594 -27.46 46.40 11.72
N SER A 595 -27.22 45.54 12.71
CA SER A 595 -26.29 44.43 12.61
C SER A 595 -26.68 43.34 11.60
N VAL A 596 -27.98 43.23 11.28
CA VAL A 596 -28.51 42.17 10.41
C VAL A 596 -29.34 42.69 9.23
N VAL A 597 -29.52 44.02 9.09
CA VAL A 597 -30.37 44.67 8.08
C VAL A 597 -30.07 44.26 6.63
N TRP A 598 -28.84 43.84 6.33
CA TRP A 598 -28.46 43.33 5.01
C TRP A 598 -29.24 42.06 4.60
N LEU A 599 -29.67 41.24 5.56
CA LEU A 599 -30.40 39.98 5.32
C LEU A 599 -31.84 40.22 4.83
N PRO A 600 -32.70 41.00 5.53
CA PRO A 600 -34.02 41.34 5.01
C PRO A 600 -33.94 42.11 3.68
N VAL A 601 -32.93 42.98 3.50
CA VAL A 601 -32.71 43.69 2.22
C VAL A 601 -32.41 42.70 1.09
N MET A 602 -31.58 41.67 1.34
CA MET A 602 -31.29 40.60 0.36
C MET A 602 -32.56 39.86 -0.05
N HIS A 603 -33.44 39.56 0.90
CA HIS A 603 -34.73 38.92 0.61
C HIS A 603 -35.66 39.83 -0.21
N ARG A 604 -35.72 41.13 0.09
CA ARG A 604 -36.50 42.08 -0.72
C ARG A 604 -35.97 42.19 -2.14
N LEU A 605 -34.65 42.20 -2.32
CA LEU A 605 -34.01 42.15 -3.64
C LEU A 605 -34.40 40.88 -4.39
N ALA A 606 -34.29 39.71 -3.75
CA ALA A 606 -34.66 38.43 -4.35
C ALA A 606 -36.12 38.41 -4.83
N THR A 607 -37.06 38.89 -4.01
CA THR A 607 -38.48 39.02 -4.38
C THR A 607 -38.69 39.99 -5.55
N ALA A 608 -37.95 41.09 -5.58
CA ALA A 608 -38.13 42.14 -6.58
C ALA A 608 -37.47 41.83 -7.94
N GLU A 609 -36.55 40.86 -8.04
CA GLU A 609 -35.77 40.56 -9.25
C GLU A 609 -36.62 40.46 -10.53
N PHE A 610 -37.82 39.89 -10.43
CA PHE A 610 -38.74 39.69 -11.54
C PHE A 610 -40.01 40.56 -11.44
N ALA A 611 -40.12 41.40 -10.41
CA ALA A 611 -41.26 42.29 -10.24
C ALA A 611 -41.28 43.36 -11.33
N LYS A 612 -42.44 43.52 -11.98
CA LYS A 612 -42.70 44.54 -12.99
C LYS A 612 -43.74 45.52 -12.47
N HIS A 613 -43.35 46.78 -12.34
CA HIS A 613 -44.23 47.86 -11.93
C HIS A 613 -44.65 48.67 -13.15
N GLN A 614 -45.96 48.90 -13.31
CA GLN A 614 -46.55 49.75 -14.36
C GLN A 614 -46.31 51.25 -14.08
N ALA A 615 -45.06 51.62 -13.79
CA ALA A 615 -44.62 52.96 -13.48
C ALA A 615 -43.40 53.29 -14.33
N LYS A 616 -43.26 54.58 -14.68
CA LYS A 616 -42.14 55.08 -15.48
C LYS A 616 -41.13 55.79 -14.57
N CYS A 617 -39.86 55.40 -14.64
CA CYS A 617 -38.84 56.09 -13.87
C CYS A 617 -38.69 57.54 -14.33
N ASN A 618 -38.75 58.51 -13.41
CA ASN A 618 -38.66 59.93 -13.77
C ASN A 618 -37.25 60.38 -14.17
N VAL A 619 -36.21 59.63 -13.82
CA VAL A 619 -34.81 59.91 -14.18
C VAL A 619 -34.46 59.27 -15.53
N CYS A 620 -34.31 57.93 -15.59
CA CYS A 620 -33.85 57.24 -16.80
C CYS A 620 -34.96 56.90 -17.80
N LYS A 621 -36.21 57.22 -17.50
CA LYS A 621 -37.40 56.98 -18.35
C LYS A 621 -37.73 55.52 -18.64
N MET A 622 -37.05 54.56 -17.98
CA MET A 622 -37.36 53.13 -18.03
C MET A 622 -38.84 52.88 -17.70
N PHE A 623 -39.50 52.07 -18.54
CA PHE A 623 -40.87 51.62 -18.39
C PHE A 623 -41.04 50.23 -19.04
N PRO A 624 -41.70 49.26 -18.38
CA PRO A 624 -42.06 49.27 -16.96
C PRO A 624 -40.78 49.27 -16.08
N ILE A 625 -40.89 49.73 -14.82
CA ILE A 625 -39.80 49.55 -13.86
C ILE A 625 -39.72 48.06 -13.51
N VAL A 626 -38.55 47.46 -13.73
CA VAL A 626 -38.24 46.08 -13.33
C VAL A 626 -37.29 46.13 -12.14
N GLY A 627 -37.52 45.30 -11.11
CA GLY A 627 -36.79 45.39 -9.85
C GLY A 627 -37.50 46.29 -8.84
N LEU A 628 -36.76 46.76 -7.83
CA LEU A 628 -37.30 47.64 -6.79
C LEU A 628 -37.80 48.98 -7.37
N ARG A 629 -39.01 49.38 -6.98
CA ARG A 629 -39.59 50.70 -7.26
C ARG A 629 -39.52 51.58 -6.01
N TYR A 630 -39.06 52.81 -6.17
CA TYR A 630 -39.00 53.80 -5.11
C TYR A 630 -39.89 54.99 -5.42
N ARG A 631 -40.93 55.21 -4.62
CA ARG A 631 -41.84 56.36 -4.75
C ARG A 631 -41.54 57.41 -3.70
N CYS A 632 -41.43 58.66 -4.12
CA CYS A 632 -41.26 59.76 -3.18
C CYS A 632 -42.58 60.07 -2.47
N LEU A 633 -42.54 60.17 -1.14
CA LEU A 633 -43.71 60.53 -0.32
C LEU A 633 -43.92 62.05 -0.18
N ARG A 634 -43.10 62.87 -0.87
CA ARG A 634 -43.22 64.34 -0.90
C ARG A 634 -43.41 64.91 -2.30
N CYS A 635 -42.68 64.38 -3.28
CA CYS A 635 -42.79 64.80 -4.67
C CYS A 635 -44.00 64.12 -5.34
N PHE A 636 -44.83 64.91 -6.01
CA PHE A 636 -45.99 64.36 -6.72
C PHE A 636 -45.55 63.46 -7.88
N ASN A 637 -46.06 62.22 -7.87
CA ASN A 637 -45.86 61.20 -8.89
C ASN A 637 -44.39 61.06 -9.34
N LEU A 638 -43.49 60.98 -8.35
CA LEU A 638 -42.06 60.75 -8.57
C LEU A 638 -41.70 59.31 -8.20
N ASP A 639 -41.40 58.53 -9.22
CA ASP A 639 -40.93 57.15 -9.16
C ASP A 639 -39.50 57.04 -9.69
N LEU A 640 -38.67 56.33 -8.93
CA LEU A 640 -37.30 56.00 -9.30
C LEU A 640 -37.18 54.47 -9.43
N CYS A 641 -36.48 54.01 -10.46
CA CYS A 641 -36.07 52.61 -10.53
C CYS A 641 -34.88 52.35 -9.59
N GLN A 642 -34.66 51.08 -9.26
CA GLN A 642 -33.53 50.57 -8.48
C GLN A 642 -32.20 51.24 -8.83
N ASN A 643 -31.80 51.22 -10.10
CA ASN A 643 -30.50 51.76 -10.54
C ASN A 643 -30.36 53.28 -10.30
N CYS A 644 -31.45 54.04 -10.54
CA CYS A 644 -31.44 55.49 -10.32
C CYS A 644 -31.40 55.83 -8.84
N PHE A 645 -32.16 55.09 -8.02
CA PHE A 645 -32.16 55.26 -6.57
C PHE A 645 -30.78 54.93 -5.99
N PHE A 646 -30.21 53.76 -6.30
CA PHE A 646 -28.90 53.31 -5.77
C PHE A 646 -27.73 54.21 -6.16
N SER A 647 -27.80 54.84 -7.34
CA SER A 647 -26.81 55.82 -7.79
C SER A 647 -27.03 57.22 -7.19
N GLN A 648 -28.11 57.43 -6.44
CA GLN A 648 -28.59 58.73 -5.96
C GLN A 648 -28.79 59.75 -7.09
N ARG A 649 -29.31 59.31 -8.24
CA ARG A 649 -29.66 60.22 -9.35
C ARG A 649 -30.95 60.94 -9.01
N THR A 650 -30.98 62.25 -9.23
CA THR A 650 -32.15 63.09 -8.98
C THR A 650 -32.79 63.55 -10.29
N ALA A 651 -34.09 63.82 -10.26
CA ALA A 651 -34.82 64.45 -11.35
C ALA A 651 -35.81 65.47 -10.77
N LYS A 652 -36.10 66.53 -11.53
CA LYS A 652 -36.93 67.67 -11.08
C LYS A 652 -36.34 68.31 -9.80
N LYS A 653 -37.17 68.97 -8.99
CA LYS A 653 -36.82 69.58 -7.68
C LYS A 653 -36.71 68.55 -6.53
N HIS A 654 -36.43 67.28 -6.82
CA HIS A 654 -36.34 66.23 -5.80
C HIS A 654 -35.05 66.35 -4.99
N LYS A 655 -35.15 66.28 -3.66
CA LYS A 655 -33.99 66.23 -2.74
C LYS A 655 -33.85 64.80 -2.19
N LEU A 656 -32.61 64.31 -2.10
CA LEU A 656 -32.30 62.96 -1.58
C LEU A 656 -32.77 62.73 -0.14
N LYS A 657 -32.97 63.81 0.65
CA LYS A 657 -33.51 63.76 2.01
C LYS A 657 -35.02 63.50 2.07
N HIS A 658 -35.72 63.45 0.94
CA HIS A 658 -37.15 63.16 0.95
C HIS A 658 -37.39 61.69 1.32
N PRO A 659 -38.41 61.39 2.16
CA PRO A 659 -38.78 60.02 2.46
C PRO A 659 -39.26 59.30 1.19
N MET A 660 -38.72 58.10 0.97
CA MET A 660 -39.05 57.24 -0.16
C MET A 660 -39.73 55.97 0.36
N GLN A 661 -40.78 55.52 -0.32
CA GLN A 661 -41.42 54.24 -0.09
C GLN A 661 -40.87 53.23 -1.11
N GLU A 662 -40.37 52.11 -0.62
CA GLU A 662 -39.92 50.98 -1.42
C GLU A 662 -41.10 50.04 -1.71
N TYR A 663 -41.16 49.51 -2.95
CA TYR A 663 -42.04 48.43 -3.35
C TYR A 663 -41.21 47.31 -3.98
N ALA A 664 -41.34 46.11 -3.42
CA ALA A 664 -40.70 44.89 -3.93
C ALA A 664 -41.65 43.97 -4.70
N VAL A 665 -42.97 44.22 -4.63
CA VAL A 665 -44.01 43.46 -5.34
C VAL A 665 -44.86 44.40 -6.19
N PRO A 666 -45.47 43.93 -7.30
CA PRO A 666 -46.34 44.75 -8.14
C PRO A 666 -47.48 45.37 -7.31
N THR A 667 -47.61 46.70 -7.38
CA THR A 667 -48.62 47.43 -6.61
C THR A 667 -50.01 47.23 -7.20
N THR A 668 -51.00 46.92 -6.37
CA THR A 668 -52.42 46.94 -6.75
C THR A 668 -52.99 48.37 -6.60
N SER A 669 -54.03 48.73 -7.35
CA SER A 669 -54.60 50.10 -7.37
C SER A 669 -55.04 50.62 -5.99
N ALA A 670 -55.36 49.72 -5.04
CA ALA A 670 -55.70 50.05 -3.65
C ALA A 670 -54.49 50.47 -2.79
N GLU A 671 -53.27 50.05 -3.13
CA GLU A 671 -52.03 50.47 -2.46
C GLU A 671 -51.63 51.88 -2.88
N ASP A 672 -51.75 52.18 -4.17
CA ASP A 672 -51.51 53.53 -4.70
C ASP A 672 -52.44 54.59 -4.07
N ALA A 673 -53.69 54.22 -3.74
CA ALA A 673 -54.64 55.08 -3.03
C ALA A 673 -54.28 55.28 -1.54
N ARG A 674 -53.81 54.22 -0.85
CA ARG A 674 -53.32 54.31 0.54
C ARG A 674 -52.08 55.18 0.65
N ASP A 675 -51.18 55.12 -0.32
CA ASP A 675 -49.97 55.93 -0.35
C ASP A 675 -50.24 57.39 -0.72
N PHE A 676 -51.27 57.64 -1.52
CA PHE A 676 -51.79 58.99 -1.71
C PHE A 676 -52.32 59.58 -0.39
N ALA A 677 -53.11 58.82 0.37
CA ALA A 677 -53.60 59.25 1.69
C ALA A 677 -52.45 59.49 2.70
N ARG A 678 -51.40 58.66 2.66
CA ARG A 678 -50.19 58.81 3.50
C ARG A 678 -49.35 60.03 3.08
N MET A 679 -49.24 60.31 1.77
CA MET A 679 -48.58 61.51 1.24
C MET A 679 -49.28 62.80 1.67
N VAL A 680 -50.62 62.82 1.69
CA VAL A 680 -51.40 63.95 2.20
C VAL A 680 -51.17 64.10 3.70
N ARG A 681 -51.22 63.01 4.49
CA ARG A 681 -50.95 63.04 5.94
C ARG A 681 -49.54 63.53 6.29
N ASN A 682 -48.52 63.10 5.54
CA ASN A 682 -47.12 63.49 5.76
C ASN A 682 -46.81 64.94 5.33
N LYS A 683 -47.68 65.59 4.55
CA LYS A 683 -47.60 67.04 4.31
C LYS A 683 -48.08 67.87 5.51
N PHE A 684 -48.92 67.29 6.38
CA PHE A 684 -49.48 67.96 7.57
C PHE A 684 -48.86 67.55 8.90
N SER A 685 -48.17 66.41 8.99
CA SER A 685 -47.49 65.94 10.21
C SER A 685 -45.97 66.17 10.16
N ARG A 686 -45.42 66.84 11.19
CA ARG A 686 -43.96 67.02 11.41
C ARG A 686 -43.32 65.85 12.19
N SER A 687 -43.83 64.62 12.05
CA SER A 687 -43.23 63.44 12.70
C SER A 687 -41.95 63.01 11.97
N LYS A 688 -40.81 63.01 12.68
CA LYS A 688 -39.55 62.45 12.22
C LYS A 688 -39.60 60.93 12.37
N ASN A 689 -40.05 60.22 11.34
CA ASN A 689 -39.78 58.79 11.24
C ASN A 689 -38.44 58.64 10.52
N SER A 690 -37.35 58.41 11.25
CA SER A 690 -36.07 58.06 10.65
C SER A 690 -36.18 56.65 10.06
N LEU A 691 -36.04 56.55 8.75
CA LEU A 691 -35.99 55.27 8.04
C LEU A 691 -34.59 54.67 8.22
N GLY A 692 -34.52 53.38 8.53
CA GLY A 692 -33.30 52.60 8.83
C GLY A 692 -32.36 52.33 7.66
N TYR A 693 -32.08 53.36 6.85
CA TYR A 693 -31.08 53.31 5.78
C TYR A 693 -30.01 54.40 5.91
N LEU A 694 -29.94 55.06 7.06
CA LEU A 694 -28.92 56.06 7.38
C LEU A 694 -27.87 55.43 8.30
N PRO A 695 -26.57 55.67 8.07
CA PRO A 695 -25.53 55.35 9.04
C PRO A 695 -25.84 56.08 10.35
N VAL A 696 -25.81 55.36 11.47
CA VAL A 696 -25.90 55.97 12.81
C VAL A 696 -24.57 56.67 13.10
N ASP A 697 -24.64 57.93 13.53
CA ASP A 697 -23.50 58.68 14.05
C ASP A 697 -22.92 57.93 15.26
N VAL A 698 -21.63 57.59 15.20
CA VAL A 698 -20.92 56.76 16.17
C VAL A 698 -20.65 57.48 17.51
N THR A 699 -21.37 58.58 17.79
CA THR A 699 -21.01 59.54 18.84
C THR A 699 -21.72 59.34 20.18
N ASP A 700 -22.69 58.44 20.30
CA ASP A 700 -23.33 58.12 21.59
C ASP A 700 -22.98 56.70 22.04
N GLU A 701 -21.71 56.49 22.37
CA GLU A 701 -21.31 55.38 23.25
C GLU A 701 -21.79 55.69 24.67
N GLY A 702 -22.90 55.08 25.07
CA GLY A 702 -23.36 55.09 26.46
C GLY A 702 -22.32 54.47 27.40
N ARG A 703 -22.35 54.85 28.68
CA ARG A 703 -21.39 54.39 29.70
C ARG A 703 -21.33 52.85 29.77
N PRO A 704 -20.15 52.22 29.69
CA PRO A 704 -19.97 50.78 29.90
C PRO A 704 -20.50 50.35 31.27
N LEU A 705 -21.31 49.29 31.31
CA LEU A 705 -21.86 48.71 32.55
C LEU A 705 -20.93 47.64 33.17
N ALA A 706 -19.81 47.32 32.51
CA ALA A 706 -18.80 46.41 33.05
C ALA A 706 -17.67 47.22 33.70
N ALA A 707 -17.37 46.91 34.97
CA ALA A 707 -16.15 47.37 35.61
C ALA A 707 -14.94 46.91 34.77
N PRO A 708 -13.92 47.77 34.53
CA PRO A 708 -12.77 47.37 33.75
C PRO A 708 -12.09 46.17 34.45
N PRO A 709 -11.70 45.12 33.70
CA PRO A 709 -10.95 44.03 34.29
C PRO A 709 -9.64 44.58 34.88
N PRO A 710 -9.16 44.02 36.01
CA PRO A 710 -7.88 44.44 36.59
C PRO A 710 -6.79 44.28 35.52
N ALA A 711 -6.14 45.38 35.16
CA ALA A 711 -5.09 45.40 34.16
C ALA A 711 -3.97 44.46 34.62
N ALA A 712 -3.67 43.43 33.82
CA ALA A 712 -2.52 42.58 34.04
C ALA A 712 -1.24 43.45 33.95
N GLN A 713 -0.61 43.71 35.09
CA GLN A 713 0.64 44.45 35.16
C GLN A 713 1.78 43.53 34.68
N ASN A 714 2.27 43.80 33.48
CA ASN A 714 3.53 43.24 32.99
C ASN A 714 4.63 44.32 33.14
N PRO A 715 5.64 44.12 34.01
CA PRO A 715 6.67 45.13 34.29
C PRO A 715 7.51 45.50 33.05
N ALA A 716 7.54 44.64 32.02
CA ALA A 716 8.26 44.92 30.77
C ALA A 716 7.53 45.93 29.85
N THR A 717 6.20 46.00 29.90
CA THR A 717 5.39 46.90 29.04
C THR A 717 4.77 48.07 29.80
N GLU A 718 4.96 48.14 31.12
CA GLU A 718 4.38 49.14 32.00
C GLU A 718 4.75 50.59 31.60
N ALA A 719 6.00 50.84 31.21
CA ALA A 719 6.41 52.16 30.74
C ALA A 719 5.71 52.59 29.43
N LEU A 720 5.37 51.63 28.56
CA LEU A 720 4.65 51.86 27.31
C LEU A 720 3.16 52.13 27.58
N HIS A 721 2.54 51.36 28.47
CA HIS A 721 1.16 51.56 28.87
C HIS A 721 0.97 52.89 29.64
N GLN A 722 1.92 53.27 30.50
CA GLN A 722 1.89 54.57 31.19
C GLN A 722 2.03 55.75 30.22
N ARG A 723 2.91 55.65 29.20
CA ARG A 723 3.01 56.67 28.13
C ARG A 723 1.75 56.76 27.28
N SER A 724 1.16 55.62 26.90
CA SER A 724 -0.10 55.60 26.15
C SER A 724 -1.24 56.21 26.97
N ALA A 725 -1.32 55.93 28.27
CA ALA A 725 -2.32 56.50 29.17
C ALA A 725 -2.15 58.01 29.37
N THR A 726 -0.90 58.51 29.46
CA THR A 726 -0.64 59.95 29.56
C THR A 726 -0.96 60.69 28.25
N LEU A 727 -0.69 60.08 27.10
CA LEU A 727 -1.07 60.64 25.79
C LEU A 727 -2.59 60.66 25.61
N ALA A 728 -3.28 59.58 25.99
CA ALA A 728 -4.74 59.51 25.95
C ALA A 728 -5.39 60.57 26.87
N ASN A 729 -4.87 60.76 28.09
CA ASN A 729 -5.36 61.80 29.00
C ASN A 729 -5.07 63.22 28.50
N ARG A 730 -3.93 63.47 27.86
CA ARG A 730 -3.65 64.77 27.22
C ARG A 730 -4.58 65.05 26.05
N LEU A 731 -4.88 64.04 25.23
CA LEU A 731 -5.86 64.15 24.14
C LEU A 731 -7.28 64.41 24.67
N ALA A 732 -7.69 63.71 25.74
CA ALA A 732 -8.99 63.94 26.38
C ALA A 732 -9.13 65.36 26.94
N LEU A 733 -8.08 65.90 27.57
CA LEU A 733 -8.06 67.28 28.08
C LEU A 733 -8.06 68.34 26.97
N LEU A 734 -7.38 68.08 25.84
CA LEU A 734 -7.40 68.96 24.66
C LEU A 734 -8.77 68.94 23.97
N THR A 735 -9.48 67.81 24.00
CA THR A 735 -10.81 67.69 23.41
C THR A 735 -11.90 68.34 24.27
N ALA A 736 -11.71 68.33 25.60
CA ALA A 736 -12.65 68.93 26.56
C ALA A 736 -12.54 70.46 26.71
N SER A 737 -11.47 71.09 26.18
CA SER A 737 -11.17 72.51 26.41
C SER A 737 -11.59 73.47 25.27
N LEU A 738 -12.38 73.01 24.30
CA LEU A 738 -12.87 73.86 23.19
C LEU A 738 -14.33 74.33 23.40
N PRO A 739 -14.60 75.65 23.47
CA PRO A 739 -15.96 76.18 23.53
C PRO A 739 -16.70 76.04 22.19
N ALA A 740 -18.01 75.77 22.26
CA ALA A 740 -18.86 75.32 21.16
C ALA A 740 -19.19 76.34 20.04
N GLU A 741 -18.64 77.56 20.04
CA GLU A 741 -19.13 78.65 19.18
C GLU A 741 -18.18 79.12 18.06
N SER A 742 -17.09 78.41 17.74
CA SER A 742 -16.17 78.80 16.64
C SER A 742 -15.97 77.73 15.55
N ARG A 743 -16.99 76.89 15.31
CA ARG A 743 -16.88 75.75 14.38
C ARG A 743 -17.06 76.08 12.89
N ASP A 744 -17.55 77.27 12.52
CA ASP A 744 -17.97 77.53 11.14
C ASP A 744 -16.94 78.23 10.23
N GLU A 745 -15.76 78.66 10.71
CA GLU A 745 -14.80 79.42 9.86
C GLU A 745 -13.40 78.77 9.65
N ARG A 746 -13.18 77.51 10.05
CA ARG A 746 -11.90 76.79 9.76
C ARG A 746 -12.06 75.41 9.15
N ILE A 747 -13.10 75.18 8.35
CA ILE A 747 -13.29 73.93 7.58
C ILE A 747 -12.68 74.07 6.17
N ALA A 748 -11.44 74.54 6.08
CA ALA A 748 -10.73 74.62 4.79
C ALA A 748 -9.54 73.65 4.68
N ASP A 749 -8.96 73.17 5.79
CA ASP A 749 -7.81 72.25 5.76
C ASP A 749 -7.93 71.11 6.78
N ILE A 750 -9.04 70.37 6.75
CA ILE A 750 -9.15 69.08 7.45
C ILE A 750 -9.14 67.99 6.38
N GLN A 751 -8.03 67.26 6.27
CA GLN A 751 -7.91 66.10 5.39
C GLN A 751 -9.03 65.10 5.69
N SER A 752 -9.72 64.65 4.65
CA SER A 752 -10.79 63.67 4.78
C SER A 752 -10.26 62.36 5.37
N PRO A 753 -11.05 61.57 6.13
CA PRO A 753 -10.63 60.26 6.63
C PRO A 753 -10.11 59.33 5.53
N ALA A 754 -10.61 59.46 4.30
CA ALA A 754 -10.12 58.71 3.14
C ALA A 754 -8.72 59.16 2.67
N GLN A 755 -8.37 60.44 2.83
CA GLN A 755 -7.01 60.94 2.56
C GLN A 755 -6.03 60.47 3.65
N ILE A 756 -6.44 60.45 4.91
CA ILE A 756 -5.62 59.92 6.02
C ILE A 756 -5.41 58.41 5.86
N ILE A 757 -6.47 57.66 5.54
CA ILE A 757 -6.36 56.20 5.26
C ILE A 757 -5.47 55.95 4.05
N ASN A 758 -5.64 56.69 2.95
CA ASN A 758 -4.72 56.58 1.81
C ASN A 758 -3.28 56.93 2.20
N GLN A 759 -3.06 57.93 3.06
CA GLN A 759 -1.71 58.29 3.50
C GLN A 759 -1.09 57.21 4.38
N VAL A 760 -1.88 56.60 5.27
CA VAL A 760 -1.46 55.49 6.13
C VAL A 760 -1.22 54.23 5.30
N GLU A 761 -2.09 53.92 4.33
CA GLU A 761 -1.89 52.82 3.38
C GLU A 761 -0.66 53.05 2.49
N GLN A 762 -0.40 54.29 2.06
CA GLN A 762 0.80 54.65 1.30
C GLN A 762 2.05 54.48 2.17
N MET A 763 2.01 54.95 3.42
CA MET A 763 3.13 54.81 4.37
C MET A 763 3.39 53.35 4.71
N GLN A 764 2.35 52.55 4.96
CA GLN A 764 2.48 51.12 5.19
C GLN A 764 3.02 50.39 3.96
N LYS A 765 2.63 50.83 2.77
CA LYS A 765 3.16 50.30 1.50
C LYS A 765 4.63 50.66 1.31
N ASP A 766 5.03 51.89 1.62
CA ASP A 766 6.43 52.32 1.57
C ASP A 766 7.29 51.60 2.63
N GLU A 767 6.76 51.36 3.83
CA GLU A 767 7.41 50.53 4.85
C GLU A 767 7.54 49.08 4.40
N LEU A 768 6.49 48.51 3.79
CA LEU A 768 6.50 47.15 3.27
C LEU A 768 7.48 47.01 2.11
N ASP A 769 7.55 47.99 1.20
CA ASP A 769 8.50 48.02 0.10
C ASP A 769 9.95 48.16 0.61
N GLN A 770 10.18 48.93 1.68
CA GLN A 770 11.49 49.00 2.34
C GLN A 770 11.88 47.68 3.03
N VAL A 771 10.93 46.99 3.66
CA VAL A 771 11.17 45.66 4.25
C VAL A 771 11.41 44.63 3.16
N LEU A 772 10.66 44.68 2.06
CA LEU A 772 10.84 43.81 0.90
C LEU A 772 12.21 44.01 0.26
N GLN A 773 12.67 45.26 0.08
CA GLN A 773 14.02 45.56 -0.40
C GLN A 773 15.10 45.01 0.56
N ARG A 774 14.92 45.17 1.87
CA ARG A 774 15.84 44.58 2.86
C ARG A 774 15.90 43.07 2.76
N LEU A 775 14.75 42.40 2.73
CA LEU A 775 14.66 40.94 2.61
C LEU A 775 15.19 40.43 1.27
N GLN A 776 15.08 41.21 0.19
CA GLN A 776 15.68 40.89 -1.11
C GLN A 776 17.21 41.00 -1.06
N LEU A 777 17.76 42.01 -0.39
CA LEU A 777 19.19 42.15 -0.17
C LEU A 777 19.75 41.04 0.72
N GLU A 778 19.07 40.71 1.82
CA GLU A 778 19.43 39.61 2.70
C GLU A 778 19.36 38.25 1.97
N ASN A 779 18.33 38.02 1.14
CA ASN A 779 18.26 36.81 0.32
C ASN A 779 19.39 36.73 -0.71
N LEU A 780 19.80 37.86 -1.28
CA LEU A 780 20.92 37.91 -2.21
C LEU A 780 22.24 37.56 -1.50
N GLU A 781 22.40 38.06 -0.27
CA GLU A 781 23.58 37.81 0.57
C GLU A 781 23.65 36.35 1.04
N LEU A 782 22.52 35.80 1.52
CA LEU A 782 22.39 34.38 1.87
C LEU A 782 22.63 33.45 0.67
N LYS A 783 22.17 33.83 -0.53
CA LYS A 783 22.48 33.08 -1.75
C LYS A 783 23.97 33.09 -2.06
N ARG A 784 24.65 34.24 -1.91
CA ARG A 784 26.11 34.34 -2.08
C ARG A 784 26.87 33.55 -1.01
N GLU A 785 26.36 33.46 0.21
CA GLU A 785 26.94 32.61 1.25
C GLU A 785 26.71 31.12 0.98
N LEU A 786 25.53 30.73 0.50
CA LEU A 786 25.24 29.37 0.07
C LEU A 786 26.14 28.94 -1.09
N GLU A 787 26.37 29.81 -2.08
CA GLU A 787 27.31 29.53 -3.16
C GLU A 787 28.76 29.44 -2.66
N ARG A 788 29.19 30.33 -1.75
CA ARG A 788 30.50 30.23 -1.11
C ARG A 788 30.67 28.92 -0.33
N ARG A 789 29.63 28.46 0.38
CA ARG A 789 29.64 27.17 1.09
C ARG A 789 29.63 25.99 0.12
N LYS A 790 28.89 26.05 -0.98
CA LYS A 790 28.93 25.02 -2.04
C LYS A 790 30.30 24.90 -2.70
N LEU A 791 30.95 26.04 -2.97
CA LEU A 791 32.31 26.07 -3.50
C LEU A 791 33.33 25.51 -2.49
N ALA A 792 33.17 25.80 -1.18
CA ALA A 792 34.00 25.23 -0.12
C ALA A 792 33.83 23.70 0.03
N VAL A 793 32.62 23.18 -0.22
CA VAL A 793 32.34 21.73 -0.20
C VAL A 793 32.87 21.02 -1.46
N SER A 794 33.02 21.73 -2.59
CA SER A 794 33.63 21.19 -3.82
C SER A 794 35.17 21.10 -3.80
N SER A 795 35.83 21.62 -2.75
CA SER A 795 37.30 21.67 -2.63
C SER A 795 37.91 20.71 -1.61
N THR A 796 37.15 19.73 -1.10
CA THR A 796 37.71 18.58 -0.37
C THR A 796 37.80 17.37 -1.31
N PRO A 797 38.99 16.80 -1.55
CA PRO A 797 39.13 15.63 -2.41
C PRO A 797 38.60 14.37 -1.72
N ASP A 798 37.99 13.53 -2.55
CA ASP A 798 37.54 12.16 -2.35
C ASP A 798 38.38 11.36 -1.32
N LEU A 799 37.71 10.84 -0.29
CA LEU A 799 38.13 9.65 0.45
C LEU A 799 36.90 8.74 0.65
N ASP A 800 36.88 7.72 -0.20
CA ASP A 800 36.44 6.35 0.05
C ASP A 800 34.95 6.05 0.19
N LYS A 801 34.42 5.62 -0.96
CA LYS A 801 33.78 4.29 -1.07
C LYS A 801 34.55 3.27 -0.22
N VAL A 802 33.93 2.83 0.87
CA VAL A 802 33.93 1.49 1.50
C VAL A 802 33.43 1.75 2.94
N ASP A 803 32.59 0.86 3.48
CA ASP A 803 31.97 0.91 4.83
C ASP A 803 30.55 1.47 4.99
N LEU A 804 29.67 1.24 4.00
CA LEU A 804 28.21 1.25 4.22
C LEU A 804 27.57 -0.14 4.16
N PHE A 805 28.35 -1.20 4.37
CA PHE A 805 27.87 -2.59 4.42
C PHE A 805 27.87 -3.21 5.83
N ALA A 806 28.24 -2.46 6.88
CA ALA A 806 28.43 -3.01 8.22
C ALA A 806 27.44 -2.51 9.31
N PHE A 807 26.41 -1.72 8.98
CA PHE A 807 25.54 -1.13 10.02
C PHE A 807 24.04 -1.36 9.85
N PHE A 808 23.62 -2.38 9.10
CA PHE A 808 22.19 -2.71 8.89
C PHE A 808 21.76 -4.10 9.38
N VAL A 809 22.49 -4.70 10.35
CA VAL A 809 22.16 -6.02 10.94
C VAL A 809 21.85 -5.96 12.45
N HIS A 810 21.58 -4.78 13.02
CA HIS A 810 20.90 -4.73 14.32
C HIS A 810 19.84 -3.63 14.33
N PHE A 811 18.58 -4.04 14.50
CA PHE A 811 17.34 -3.26 14.50
C PHE A 811 16.74 -2.91 13.13
N ILE A 812 16.07 -3.88 12.50
CA ILE A 812 14.59 -4.01 12.36
C ILE A 812 14.28 -5.27 11.56
#